data_AF-A0A0P9WMI3-F1
#
_entry.id   AF-A0A0P9WMI3-F1
#
_cell.length_a   1.000
_cell.length_b   1.000
_cell.length_c   1.000
_cell.angle_alpha   90.00
_cell.angle_beta   90.00
_cell.angle_gamma   90.00
#
_symmetry.space_group_name_H-M   'P 1'
#
loop_
_entity.id
_entity.type
_entity.pdbx_description
1 polymer ?
#
loop_
_entity_poly.entity_id
_entity_poly.type
_entity_poly.pdbx_seq_one_letter_code
_entity_poly.pdbx_strand_id
1 'polypeptide(L)'
;RSGDLVRWLADGTLEYLGRNDDQVKIRGVRIELGEIEQHLAQCPGVGEAVVTTQRLEDGSLRLVGYFTRRDAALDSAALRAHLLGQLPEYMVPAVFVGLDALPLTQNGKVDRKALPAPDMAALANHAYQAPTTALEERLAQLWAEVLEVGRIGRHDSFFELGGHSLSAIRLVSLLQKAGLSLSLAELFQHPSIAALAGLLDQRPTPSVEAQEVVTVRAGGSEPPLFLIHDFTGLDAYFPVLGQHLQGDFPIYGLPGVGLGQQQLRTMECLAARLVERIRQVQPRGPYRLAGWSFGGVLAYEVATQLLGMDEPVAFLGLIDSYVPRLTDQGKARWQGPDLLERQLLSHCIAHWKAQSGAGAAALARLTSLSGQATLPDFETLLKLCRDEELLYEELAQASDQQLHHYLDREVAHGHALAHYQLEPLGLPIHLFCAEQRPMAPTGTSPTLGWGEVLPKGQLRCVSVPGDHMTMMQAPHVDTLGRSISAALHAVPDTPPSTPAYQSLLAIQSGRDGHAPLFCVPGAGDSVTSFIGLAEALGPDWPIYGLQPRGLDGRSAPHSRVEAAAQSHVQAIEAMYPHGPLHLVGHSFGGWAAHAMAVKLQARGREVVSLTLIDSEAPGGDGLRSKPYTATAVLERLIEALQLSAGRSLEIDPQVFADSDGDTQLHLLQQAMVRVGLLPPRLAAQALQGIVRTFASAIRTVYRPEPGGYSGRASLVLVDDPQLDALDNQLEQASSATGWQHLIPQLTLWQGPGNHFSVLKAPDVYSLAAWWYDGLAIGVGETQ
;
A
#
# COMPACT_ATOMS: atom_id res chain seq x y z
N ARG A 1 -15.92 -34.27 -25.04
CA ARG A 1 -15.04 -35.12 -25.89
C ARG A 1 -13.67 -34.47 -25.88
N SER A 2 -12.61 -35.10 -25.35
CA SER A 2 -11.30 -34.44 -25.14
C SER A 2 -10.42 -34.36 -26.39
N GLY A 3 -10.71 -35.17 -27.41
CA GLY A 3 -9.89 -35.26 -28.64
C GLY A 3 -8.67 -36.16 -28.48
N ASP A 4 -8.41 -36.70 -27.29
CA ASP A 4 -7.30 -37.60 -27.01
C ASP A 4 -7.60 -39.04 -27.48
N LEU A 5 -6.62 -39.65 -28.11
CA LEU A 5 -6.56 -41.06 -28.49
C LEU A 5 -5.88 -41.81 -27.35
N VAL A 6 -6.58 -42.77 -26.76
CA VAL A 6 -6.08 -43.60 -25.67
C VAL A 6 -6.43 -45.07 -25.95
N ARG A 7 -5.63 -46.02 -25.43
CA ARG A 7 -6.00 -47.44 -25.37
C ARG A 7 -5.97 -47.96 -23.95
N TRP A 8 -6.82 -48.92 -23.67
CA TRP A 8 -6.80 -49.66 -22.41
C TRP A 8 -5.69 -50.69 -22.42
N LEU A 9 -4.92 -50.72 -21.34
CA LEU A 9 -3.97 -51.78 -21.03
C LEU A 9 -4.65 -52.89 -20.23
N ALA A 10 -4.02 -54.08 -20.22
CA ALA A 10 -4.57 -55.27 -19.57
C ALA A 10 -4.70 -55.13 -18.04
N ASP A 11 -3.99 -54.18 -17.44
CA ASP A 11 -4.04 -53.85 -16.01
C ASP A 11 -5.13 -52.82 -15.65
N GLY A 12 -5.90 -52.36 -16.63
CA GLY A 12 -6.96 -51.38 -16.43
C GLY A 12 -6.48 -49.92 -16.39
N THR A 13 -5.23 -49.64 -16.78
CA THR A 13 -4.75 -48.28 -17.00
C THR A 13 -4.96 -47.82 -18.44
N LEU A 14 -4.97 -46.51 -18.66
CA LEU A 14 -5.12 -45.90 -19.98
C LEU A 14 -3.75 -45.43 -20.48
N GLU A 15 -3.32 -45.98 -21.62
CA GLU A 15 -2.14 -45.51 -22.34
C GLU A 15 -2.54 -44.45 -23.36
N TYR A 16 -1.90 -43.29 -23.27
CA TYR A 16 -2.13 -42.18 -24.18
C TYR A 16 -1.38 -42.40 -25.50
N LEU A 17 -2.13 -42.39 -26.61
CA LEU A 17 -1.65 -42.69 -27.96
C LEU A 17 -1.51 -41.43 -28.85
N GLY A 18 -2.04 -40.28 -28.42
CA GLY A 18 -1.98 -39.02 -29.17
C GLY A 18 -3.30 -38.26 -29.16
N ARG A 19 -3.51 -37.37 -30.13
CA ARG A 19 -4.79 -36.67 -30.34
C ARG A 19 -5.34 -36.96 -31.73
N ASN A 20 -6.64 -36.73 -31.90
CA ASN A 20 -7.37 -36.84 -33.16
C ASN A 20 -7.50 -35.47 -33.87
N ASP A 21 -6.86 -34.41 -33.37
CA ASP A 21 -6.81 -33.07 -33.95
C ASP A 21 -5.36 -32.55 -34.09
N ASP A 22 -5.19 -31.44 -34.82
CA ASP A 22 -3.89 -30.86 -35.21
C ASP A 22 -3.27 -29.92 -34.15
N GLN A 23 -3.74 -30.02 -32.90
CA GLN A 23 -3.29 -29.15 -31.82
C GLN A 23 -1.97 -29.63 -31.22
N VAL A 24 -1.06 -28.70 -30.97
CA VAL A 24 0.27 -29.02 -30.43
C VAL A 24 0.53 -28.31 -29.11
N LYS A 25 1.30 -28.97 -28.23
CA LYS A 25 1.82 -28.38 -26.99
C LYS A 25 3.32 -28.13 -27.15
N ILE A 26 3.73 -26.87 -27.12
CA ILE A 26 5.14 -26.47 -27.19
C ILE A 26 5.46 -25.71 -25.90
N ARG A 27 6.46 -26.18 -25.14
CA ARG A 27 6.89 -25.57 -23.86
C ARG A 27 5.72 -25.33 -22.87
N GLY A 28 4.77 -26.27 -22.82
CA GLY A 28 3.60 -26.20 -21.94
C GLY A 28 2.42 -25.36 -22.49
N VAL A 29 2.62 -24.60 -23.57
CA VAL A 29 1.60 -23.75 -24.19
C VAL A 29 0.87 -24.51 -25.30
N ARG A 30 -0.46 -24.42 -25.32
CA ARG A 30 -1.32 -25.01 -26.35
C ARG A 30 -1.39 -24.07 -27.55
N ILE A 31 -1.05 -24.55 -28.73
CA ILE A 31 -0.98 -23.76 -29.96
C ILE A 31 -1.89 -24.39 -31.02
N GLU A 32 -2.77 -23.56 -31.60
CA GLU A 32 -3.64 -23.91 -32.71
C GLU A 32 -2.93 -23.61 -34.03
N LEU A 33 -2.42 -24.65 -34.71
CA LEU A 33 -1.65 -24.46 -35.95
C LEU A 33 -2.45 -23.75 -37.06
N GLY A 34 -3.76 -24.02 -37.12
CA GLY A 34 -4.66 -23.41 -38.11
C GLY A 34 -4.79 -21.89 -37.98
N GLU A 35 -4.62 -21.32 -36.78
CA GLU A 35 -4.63 -19.87 -36.57
C GLU A 35 -3.42 -19.22 -37.25
N ILE A 36 -2.23 -19.83 -37.05
CA ILE A 36 -0.98 -19.37 -37.65
C ILE A 36 -1.04 -19.51 -39.18
N GLU A 37 -1.59 -20.63 -39.68
CA GLU A 37 -1.82 -20.86 -41.11
C GLU A 37 -2.71 -19.76 -41.73
N GLN A 38 -3.78 -19.37 -41.02
CA GLN A 38 -4.69 -18.32 -41.48
C GLN A 38 -4.01 -16.95 -41.58
N HIS A 39 -3.23 -16.56 -40.57
CA HIS A 39 -2.48 -15.29 -40.59
C HIS A 39 -1.36 -15.29 -41.65
N LEU A 40 -0.71 -16.43 -41.87
CA LEU A 40 0.26 -16.57 -42.96
C LEU A 40 -0.39 -16.41 -44.33
N ALA A 41 -1.55 -17.01 -44.54
CA ALA A 41 -2.28 -16.91 -45.81
C ALA A 41 -2.80 -15.49 -46.10
N GLN A 42 -2.94 -14.64 -45.08
CA GLN A 42 -3.33 -13.23 -45.22
C GLN A 42 -2.16 -12.31 -45.54
N CYS A 43 -0.91 -12.79 -45.43
CA CYS A 43 0.26 -11.99 -45.74
C CYS A 43 0.33 -11.70 -47.26
N PRO A 44 0.43 -10.43 -47.69
CA PRO A 44 0.56 -10.09 -49.10
C PRO A 44 1.76 -10.80 -49.73
N GLY A 45 1.51 -11.53 -50.82
CA GLY A 45 2.53 -12.31 -51.53
C GLY A 45 2.59 -13.80 -51.16
N VAL A 46 1.83 -14.27 -50.15
CA VAL A 46 1.68 -15.70 -49.83
C VAL A 46 0.57 -16.34 -50.68
N GLY A 47 0.82 -17.57 -51.14
CA GLY A 47 -0.11 -18.41 -51.90
C GLY A 47 -1.00 -19.26 -51.01
N GLU A 48 -0.42 -20.34 -50.51
CA GLU A 48 -0.98 -21.28 -49.53
C GLU A 48 0.02 -21.42 -48.39
N ALA A 49 -0.45 -21.71 -47.17
CA ALA A 49 0.40 -21.87 -46.00
C ALA A 49 -0.01 -23.07 -45.16
N VAL A 50 0.97 -23.80 -44.63
CA VAL A 50 0.79 -24.90 -43.68
C VAL A 50 1.83 -24.79 -42.58
N VAL A 51 1.44 -25.00 -41.33
CA VAL A 51 2.32 -24.97 -40.18
C VAL A 51 2.40 -26.36 -39.57
N THR A 52 3.60 -26.78 -39.20
CA THR A 52 3.84 -28.04 -38.49
C THR A 52 4.85 -27.85 -37.37
N THR A 53 5.06 -28.88 -36.57
CA THR A 53 6.08 -28.90 -35.53
C THR A 53 7.24 -29.79 -35.92
N GLN A 54 8.45 -29.29 -35.75
CA GLN A 54 9.69 -30.05 -35.87
C GLN A 54 10.26 -30.31 -34.47
N ARG A 55 10.66 -31.56 -34.19
CA ARG A 55 11.42 -31.91 -32.98
C ARG A 55 12.91 -31.76 -33.25
N LEU A 56 13.61 -31.04 -32.39
CA LEU A 56 15.06 -30.85 -32.42
C LEU A 56 15.78 -32.00 -31.70
N GLU A 57 17.11 -32.09 -31.86
CA GLU A 57 17.96 -33.12 -31.24
C GLU A 57 17.91 -33.09 -29.70
N ASP A 58 17.70 -31.91 -29.11
CA ASP A 58 17.51 -31.70 -27.67
C ASP A 58 16.11 -32.13 -27.16
N GLY A 59 15.26 -32.68 -28.03
CA GLY A 59 13.91 -33.11 -27.73
C GLY A 59 12.86 -31.99 -27.74
N SER A 60 13.26 -30.72 -27.92
CA SER A 60 12.34 -29.59 -27.93
C SER A 60 11.58 -29.46 -29.25
N LEU A 61 10.33 -29.01 -29.19
CA LEU A 61 9.48 -28.77 -30.37
C LEU A 61 9.61 -27.31 -30.83
N ARG A 62 9.59 -27.07 -32.15
CA ARG A 62 9.56 -25.74 -32.78
C ARG A 62 8.54 -25.70 -33.91
N LEU A 63 7.92 -24.55 -34.11
CA LEU A 63 7.00 -24.30 -35.22
C LEU A 63 7.76 -24.02 -36.52
N VAL A 64 7.30 -24.58 -37.62
CA VAL A 64 7.84 -24.38 -38.97
C VAL A 64 6.68 -24.05 -39.91
N GLY A 65 6.77 -22.91 -40.60
CA GLY A 65 5.78 -22.46 -41.57
C GLY A 65 6.22 -22.75 -42.99
N TYR A 66 5.45 -23.55 -43.72
CA TYR A 66 5.62 -23.81 -45.15
C TYR A 66 4.66 -22.93 -45.92
N PHE A 67 5.14 -22.33 -47.01
CA PHE A 67 4.30 -21.45 -47.81
C PHE A 67 4.67 -21.49 -49.29
N THR A 68 3.71 -21.21 -50.17
CA THR A 68 3.96 -20.95 -51.59
C THR A 68 4.01 -19.45 -51.85
N ARG A 69 4.80 -19.03 -52.84
CA ARG A 69 4.98 -17.61 -53.17
C ARG A 69 4.09 -17.20 -54.34
N ARG A 70 3.31 -16.12 -54.15
CA ARG A 70 2.71 -15.35 -55.24
C ARG A 70 3.62 -14.20 -55.69
N ASP A 71 4.45 -13.69 -54.77
CA ASP A 71 5.48 -12.69 -55.04
C ASP A 71 6.87 -13.29 -54.77
N ALA A 72 7.76 -13.21 -55.76
CA ALA A 72 9.13 -13.71 -55.64
C ALA A 72 10.00 -12.88 -54.69
N ALA A 73 9.64 -11.62 -54.44
CA ALA A 73 10.37 -10.71 -53.54
C ALA A 73 10.06 -10.91 -52.05
N LEU A 74 9.10 -11.78 -51.71
CA LEU A 74 8.72 -12.07 -50.32
C LEU A 74 9.82 -12.85 -49.60
N ASP A 75 10.36 -12.28 -48.53
CA ASP A 75 11.35 -12.92 -47.67
C ASP A 75 10.77 -13.35 -46.31
N SER A 76 11.51 -14.22 -45.62
CA SER A 76 11.11 -14.77 -44.32
C SER A 76 11.05 -13.71 -43.21
N ALA A 77 11.77 -12.59 -43.35
CA ALA A 77 11.78 -11.50 -42.38
C ALA A 77 10.47 -10.70 -42.44
N ALA A 78 9.97 -10.41 -43.64
CA ALA A 78 8.67 -9.77 -43.85
C ALA A 78 7.51 -10.62 -43.31
N LEU A 79 7.57 -11.95 -43.51
CA LEU A 79 6.59 -12.89 -42.95
C LEU A 79 6.62 -12.89 -41.42
N ARG A 80 7.81 -12.92 -40.82
CA ARG A 80 7.97 -12.86 -39.36
C ARG A 80 7.42 -11.56 -38.79
N ALA A 81 7.76 -10.42 -39.39
CA ALA A 81 7.28 -9.10 -38.97
C ALA A 81 5.76 -8.97 -39.08
N HIS A 82 5.17 -9.52 -40.16
CA HIS A 82 3.72 -9.55 -40.35
C HIS A 82 3.00 -10.35 -39.26
N LEU A 83 3.54 -11.51 -38.88
CA LEU A 83 2.98 -12.34 -37.82
C LEU A 83 3.20 -11.74 -36.44
N LEU A 84 4.36 -11.15 -36.14
CA LEU A 84 4.62 -10.49 -34.85
C LEU A 84 3.69 -9.29 -34.58
N GLY A 85 3.14 -8.68 -35.62
CA GLY A 85 2.12 -7.63 -35.49
C GLY A 85 0.70 -8.14 -35.17
N GLN A 86 0.47 -9.45 -35.23
CA GLN A 86 -0.87 -10.06 -35.14
C GLN A 86 -0.97 -11.23 -34.16
N LEU A 87 0.15 -11.91 -33.90
CA LEU A 87 0.26 -13.08 -33.05
C LEU A 87 1.33 -12.87 -31.97
N PRO A 88 1.16 -13.45 -30.77
CA PRO A 88 2.22 -13.53 -29.77
C PRO A 88 3.49 -14.18 -30.31
N GLU A 89 4.67 -13.76 -29.86
CA GLU A 89 5.95 -14.25 -30.40
C GLU A 89 6.10 -15.78 -30.34
N TYR A 90 5.56 -16.43 -29.29
CA TYR A 90 5.61 -17.89 -29.17
C TYR A 90 4.78 -18.67 -30.21
N MET A 91 3.83 -18.01 -30.90
CA MET A 91 3.04 -18.59 -32.00
C MET A 91 3.69 -18.34 -33.38
N VAL A 92 4.73 -17.50 -33.46
CA VAL A 92 5.39 -17.20 -34.73
C VAL A 92 6.33 -18.34 -35.09
N PRO A 93 6.22 -18.94 -36.31
CA PRO A 93 7.13 -20.00 -36.73
C PRO A 93 8.60 -19.58 -36.66
N ALA A 94 9.43 -20.48 -36.14
CA ALA A 94 10.86 -20.24 -35.99
C ALA A 94 11.57 -20.24 -37.36
N VAL A 95 11.02 -20.96 -38.34
CA VAL A 95 11.56 -21.05 -39.70
C VAL A 95 10.41 -21.00 -40.71
N PHE A 96 10.65 -20.30 -41.82
CA PHE A 96 9.76 -20.26 -42.98
C PHE A 96 10.41 -20.95 -44.17
N VAL A 97 9.72 -21.91 -44.78
CA VAL A 97 10.19 -22.67 -45.93
C VAL A 97 9.29 -22.37 -47.13
N GLY A 98 9.85 -21.72 -48.14
CA GLY A 98 9.16 -21.47 -49.41
C GLY A 98 9.15 -22.73 -50.28
N LEU A 99 7.98 -23.10 -50.80
CA LEU A 99 7.78 -24.22 -51.72
C LEU A 99 7.16 -23.73 -53.03
N ASP A 100 7.44 -24.42 -54.13
CA ASP A 100 6.77 -24.15 -55.41
C ASP A 100 5.30 -24.62 -55.38
N ALA A 101 5.02 -25.72 -54.66
CA ALA A 101 3.67 -26.22 -54.39
C ALA A 101 3.64 -27.02 -53.08
N LEU A 102 2.51 -27.02 -52.36
CA LEU A 102 2.33 -27.90 -51.20
C LEU A 102 2.12 -29.35 -51.67
N PRO A 103 2.77 -30.35 -51.03
CA PRO A 103 2.54 -31.75 -51.36
C PRO A 103 1.11 -32.15 -50.99
N LEU A 104 0.38 -32.80 -51.90
CA LEU A 104 -0.99 -33.24 -51.69
C LEU A 104 -1.10 -34.77 -51.66
N THR A 105 -1.97 -35.28 -50.81
CA THR A 105 -2.43 -36.67 -50.80
C THR A 105 -3.27 -36.98 -52.04
N GLN A 106 -3.51 -38.27 -52.34
CA GLN A 106 -4.39 -38.71 -53.45
C GLN A 106 -5.83 -38.15 -53.39
N ASN A 107 -6.25 -37.64 -52.22
CA ASN A 107 -7.56 -37.02 -51.98
C ASN A 107 -7.51 -35.48 -52.01
N GLY A 108 -6.40 -34.86 -52.46
CA GLY A 108 -6.29 -33.41 -52.61
C GLY A 108 -6.09 -32.62 -51.31
N LYS A 109 -5.83 -33.28 -50.17
CA LYS A 109 -5.45 -32.62 -48.90
C LYS A 109 -3.93 -32.52 -48.77
N VAL A 110 -3.40 -31.51 -48.07
CA VAL A 110 -1.95 -31.37 -47.83
C VAL A 110 -1.40 -32.59 -47.08
N ASP A 111 -0.37 -33.21 -47.66
CA ASP A 111 0.37 -34.31 -47.06
C ASP A 111 1.50 -33.75 -46.18
N ARG A 112 1.18 -33.48 -44.91
CA ARG A 112 2.13 -32.95 -43.92
C ARG A 112 3.33 -33.88 -43.68
N LYS A 113 3.24 -35.18 -44.00
CA LYS A 113 4.35 -36.13 -43.85
C LYS A 113 5.34 -36.06 -45.02
N ALA A 114 4.92 -35.52 -46.16
CA ALA A 114 5.73 -35.34 -47.35
C ALA A 114 6.38 -33.93 -47.44
N LEU A 115 6.20 -33.09 -46.41
CA LEU A 115 6.87 -31.78 -46.33
C LEU A 115 8.40 -31.98 -46.18
N PRO A 116 9.22 -31.22 -46.92
CA PRO A 116 10.67 -31.36 -46.84
C PRO A 116 11.16 -30.96 -45.46
N ALA A 117 12.18 -31.65 -44.95
CA ALA A 117 12.80 -31.29 -43.68
C ALA A 117 13.40 -29.87 -43.78
N PRO A 118 13.12 -28.98 -42.81
CA PRO A 118 13.66 -27.63 -42.82
C PRO A 118 15.17 -27.66 -42.52
N ASP A 119 15.89 -26.63 -42.96
CA ASP A 119 17.31 -26.51 -42.66
C ASP A 119 17.54 -26.42 -41.14
N MET A 120 18.09 -27.48 -40.57
CA MET A 120 18.32 -27.62 -39.13
C MET A 120 19.33 -26.59 -38.60
N ALA A 121 20.24 -26.10 -39.46
CA ALA A 121 21.17 -25.03 -39.10
C ALA A 121 20.46 -23.68 -38.96
N ALA A 122 19.36 -23.45 -39.67
CA ALA A 122 18.51 -22.26 -39.52
C ALA A 122 17.53 -22.38 -38.33
N LEU A 123 17.01 -23.58 -38.04
CA LEU A 123 16.18 -23.84 -36.85
C LEU A 123 16.91 -23.67 -35.52
N ALA A 124 18.21 -23.93 -35.50
CA ALA A 124 19.05 -23.72 -34.34
C ALA A 124 19.46 -22.24 -34.12
N ASN A 125 19.26 -21.36 -35.12
CA ASN A 125 19.89 -20.02 -35.19
C ASN A 125 18.94 -18.81 -35.24
N HIS A 126 17.73 -18.91 -34.71
CA HIS A 126 16.95 -17.72 -34.32
C HIS A 126 16.92 -17.59 -32.79
N ALA A 127 17.69 -16.70 -32.12
CA ALA A 127 18.67 -15.74 -32.61
C ALA A 127 19.71 -15.43 -31.49
N TYR A 128 20.68 -16.31 -31.25
CA TYR A 128 21.84 -15.94 -30.44
C TYR A 128 22.66 -14.91 -31.21
N GLN A 129 22.57 -13.65 -30.81
CA GLN A 129 23.52 -12.62 -31.21
C GLN A 129 24.46 -12.36 -30.04
N ALA A 130 25.76 -12.56 -30.25
CA ALA A 130 26.74 -12.32 -29.20
C ALA A 130 26.70 -10.85 -28.75
N PRO A 131 26.96 -10.58 -27.45
CA PRO A 131 27.35 -9.26 -26.99
C PRO A 131 28.43 -8.64 -27.88
N THR A 132 28.32 -7.37 -28.20
CA THR A 132 29.16 -6.65 -29.18
C THR A 132 30.06 -5.60 -28.56
N THR A 133 29.84 -5.24 -27.29
CA THR A 133 30.66 -4.28 -26.54
C THR A 133 31.15 -4.90 -25.23
N ALA A 134 32.24 -4.38 -24.67
CA ALA A 134 32.78 -4.86 -23.38
C ALA A 134 31.75 -4.74 -22.24
N LEU A 135 30.87 -3.73 -22.30
CA LEU A 135 29.77 -3.57 -21.36
C LEU A 135 28.70 -4.65 -21.58
N GLU A 136 28.28 -4.90 -22.82
CA GLU A 136 27.33 -5.97 -23.15
C GLU A 136 27.88 -7.35 -22.73
N GLU A 137 29.17 -7.62 -22.95
CA GLU A 137 29.83 -8.87 -22.54
C GLU A 137 29.82 -9.05 -21.02
N ARG A 138 30.07 -7.95 -20.29
CA ARG A 138 30.04 -7.95 -18.82
C ARG A 138 28.64 -8.19 -18.28
N LEU A 139 27.62 -7.55 -18.87
CA LEU A 139 26.22 -7.76 -18.54
C LEU A 139 25.80 -9.22 -18.83
N ALA A 140 26.20 -9.78 -19.97
CA ALA A 140 25.91 -11.16 -20.34
C ALA A 140 26.49 -12.18 -19.37
N GLN A 141 27.72 -11.94 -18.92
CA GLN A 141 28.38 -12.79 -17.94
C GLN A 141 27.64 -12.78 -16.59
N LEU A 142 27.22 -11.60 -16.13
CA LEU A 142 26.51 -11.46 -14.86
C LEU A 142 25.08 -12.02 -14.93
N TRP A 143 24.39 -11.88 -16.07
CA TRP A 143 23.11 -12.58 -16.28
C TRP A 143 23.26 -14.09 -16.33
N ALA A 144 24.29 -14.61 -17.00
CA ALA A 144 24.54 -16.05 -17.07
C ALA A 144 24.84 -16.63 -15.70
N GLU A 145 25.57 -15.90 -14.86
CA GLU A 145 25.85 -16.24 -13.46
C GLU A 145 24.60 -16.26 -12.58
N VAL A 146 23.70 -15.29 -12.77
CA VAL A 146 22.48 -15.14 -11.95
C VAL A 146 21.38 -16.11 -12.35
N LEU A 147 21.25 -16.39 -13.65
CA LEU A 147 20.17 -17.22 -14.20
C LEU A 147 20.58 -18.68 -14.40
N GLU A 148 21.85 -19.02 -14.13
CA GLU A 148 22.44 -20.35 -14.34
C GLU A 148 22.27 -20.89 -15.78
N VAL A 149 22.22 -19.99 -16.76
CA VAL A 149 22.10 -20.32 -18.19
C VAL A 149 23.43 -20.18 -18.90
N GLY A 150 23.71 -21.05 -19.87
CA GLY A 150 25.03 -21.16 -20.48
C GLY A 150 25.46 -19.99 -21.38
N ARG A 151 24.63 -19.60 -22.35
CA ARG A 151 24.93 -18.48 -23.27
C ARG A 151 23.74 -17.55 -23.37
N ILE A 152 24.00 -16.27 -23.20
CA ILE A 152 23.00 -15.20 -23.28
C ILE A 152 23.32 -14.32 -24.48
N GLY A 153 22.35 -14.21 -25.38
CA GLY A 153 22.37 -13.31 -26.51
C GLY A 153 22.07 -11.87 -26.09
N ARG A 154 22.57 -10.91 -26.86
CA ARG A 154 22.42 -9.49 -26.58
C ARG A 154 20.97 -8.98 -26.56
N HIS A 155 20.04 -9.76 -27.11
CA HIS A 155 18.61 -9.46 -27.16
C HIS A 155 17.77 -10.34 -26.24
N ASP A 156 18.38 -11.29 -25.52
CA ASP A 156 17.65 -12.15 -24.61
C ASP A 156 17.12 -11.33 -23.44
N SER A 157 15.91 -11.62 -22.96
CA SER A 157 15.30 -10.91 -21.84
C SER A 157 15.60 -11.59 -20.51
N PHE A 158 16.06 -10.84 -19.51
CA PHE A 158 16.36 -11.37 -18.18
C PHE A 158 15.18 -12.14 -17.56
N PHE A 159 13.96 -11.63 -17.72
CA PHE A 159 12.76 -12.22 -17.12
C PHE A 159 12.19 -13.37 -17.96
N GLU A 160 12.37 -13.34 -19.28
CA GLU A 160 11.98 -14.46 -20.15
C GLU A 160 12.88 -15.68 -19.97
N LEU A 161 14.12 -15.45 -19.54
CA LEU A 161 15.10 -16.49 -19.20
C LEU A 161 14.89 -17.08 -17.79
N GLY A 162 13.83 -16.71 -17.08
CA GLY A 162 13.50 -17.26 -15.76
C GLY A 162 13.91 -16.38 -14.58
N GLY A 163 14.35 -15.15 -14.83
CA GLY A 163 14.63 -14.17 -13.77
C GLY A 163 13.38 -13.80 -12.98
N HIS A 164 13.51 -13.75 -11.66
CA HIS A 164 12.50 -13.31 -10.70
C HIS A 164 13.04 -12.20 -9.78
N SER A 165 12.18 -11.57 -8.97
CA SER A 165 12.51 -10.39 -8.14
C SER A 165 13.79 -10.56 -7.30
N LEU A 166 14.03 -11.75 -6.75
CA LEU A 166 15.22 -12.02 -5.92
C LEU A 166 16.50 -12.21 -6.75
N SER A 167 16.44 -12.95 -7.86
CA SER A 167 17.54 -13.01 -8.84
C SER A 167 17.85 -11.64 -9.46
N ALA A 168 16.84 -10.78 -9.63
CA ALA A 168 16.99 -9.43 -10.13
C ALA A 168 17.68 -8.51 -9.11
N ILE A 169 17.37 -8.65 -7.81
CA ILE A 169 18.12 -8.00 -6.72
C ILE A 169 19.58 -8.47 -6.70
N ARG A 170 19.81 -9.79 -6.82
CA ARG A 170 21.16 -10.38 -6.88
C ARG A 170 21.95 -9.77 -8.03
N LEU A 171 21.35 -9.71 -9.22
CA LEU A 171 21.94 -9.08 -10.38
C LEU A 171 22.27 -7.61 -10.16
N VAL A 172 21.32 -6.81 -9.65
CA VAL A 172 21.54 -5.39 -9.36
C VAL A 172 22.70 -5.20 -8.37
N SER A 173 22.78 -6.04 -7.34
CA SER A 173 23.88 -6.05 -6.37
C SER A 173 25.23 -6.41 -7.02
N LEU A 174 25.26 -7.40 -7.92
CA LEU A 174 26.48 -7.78 -8.66
C LEU A 174 26.93 -6.70 -9.63
N LEU A 175 25.98 -6.06 -10.33
CA LEU A 175 26.25 -4.93 -11.22
C LEU A 175 26.80 -3.73 -10.43
N GLN A 176 26.22 -3.42 -9.27
CA GLN A 176 26.69 -2.35 -8.41
C GLN A 176 28.13 -2.60 -7.92
N LYS A 177 28.46 -3.84 -7.51
CA LYS A 177 29.84 -4.24 -7.16
C LYS A 177 30.80 -4.13 -8.34
N ALA A 178 30.30 -4.32 -9.56
CA ALA A 178 31.06 -4.13 -10.80
C ALA A 178 31.16 -2.65 -11.23
N GLY A 179 30.72 -1.70 -10.41
CA GLY A 179 30.75 -0.26 -10.70
C GLY A 179 29.61 0.22 -11.61
N LEU A 180 28.63 -0.64 -11.91
CA LEU A 180 27.47 -0.35 -12.73
C LEU A 180 26.25 -0.18 -11.81
N SER A 181 25.99 1.05 -11.37
CA SER A 181 24.78 1.34 -10.59
C SER A 181 23.55 1.21 -11.50
N LEU A 182 22.59 0.38 -11.12
CA LEU A 182 21.36 0.12 -11.86
C LEU A 182 20.22 -0.06 -10.85
N SER A 183 19.06 0.56 -11.07
CA SER A 183 17.86 0.25 -10.29
C SER A 183 17.15 -0.98 -10.85
N LEU A 184 16.35 -1.65 -10.02
CA LEU A 184 15.55 -2.77 -10.48
C LEU A 184 14.55 -2.34 -11.55
N ALA A 185 13.94 -1.15 -11.42
CA ALA A 185 13.07 -0.56 -12.44
C ALA A 185 13.73 -0.44 -13.82
N GLU A 186 15.00 -0.06 -13.89
CA GLU A 186 15.72 0.11 -15.15
C GLU A 186 16.07 -1.24 -15.81
N LEU A 187 16.32 -2.28 -15.02
CA LEU A 187 16.45 -3.64 -15.52
C LEU A 187 15.16 -4.12 -16.22
N PHE A 188 13.99 -3.73 -15.70
CA PHE A 188 12.69 -4.06 -16.32
C PHE A 188 12.37 -3.20 -17.54
N GLN A 189 12.73 -1.91 -17.54
CA GLN A 189 12.53 -1.01 -18.68
C GLN A 189 13.43 -1.37 -19.88
N HIS A 190 14.59 -1.96 -19.59
CA HIS A 190 15.58 -2.35 -20.57
C HIS A 190 15.92 -3.84 -20.40
N PRO A 191 14.99 -4.76 -20.70
CA PRO A 191 15.08 -6.16 -20.30
C PRO A 191 16.11 -6.97 -21.09
N SER A 192 16.73 -6.41 -22.13
CA SER A 192 17.80 -7.05 -22.92
C SER A 192 19.17 -6.40 -22.71
N ILE A 193 20.24 -7.17 -22.89
CA ILE A 193 21.63 -6.72 -22.71
C ILE A 193 21.92 -5.45 -23.53
N ALA A 194 21.49 -5.44 -24.80
CA ALA A 194 21.73 -4.31 -25.69
C ALA A 194 20.98 -3.04 -25.25
N ALA A 195 19.74 -3.21 -24.76
CA ALA A 195 18.96 -2.08 -24.26
C ALA A 195 19.57 -1.52 -22.96
N LEU A 196 20.06 -2.40 -22.08
CA LEU A 196 20.63 -2.04 -20.79
C LEU A 196 22.02 -1.39 -20.94
N ALA A 197 22.86 -1.90 -21.83
CA ALA A 197 24.14 -1.29 -22.18
C ALA A 197 23.95 0.11 -22.77
N GLY A 198 22.96 0.30 -23.65
CA GLY A 198 22.64 1.60 -24.23
C GLY A 198 22.20 2.65 -23.20
N LEU A 199 21.49 2.25 -22.15
CA LEU A 199 21.13 3.12 -21.02
C LEU A 199 22.37 3.53 -20.21
N LEU A 200 23.23 2.56 -19.89
CA LEU A 200 24.42 2.76 -19.06
C LEU A 200 25.48 3.63 -19.77
N ASP A 201 25.61 3.52 -21.08
CA ASP A 201 26.52 4.35 -21.90
C ASP A 201 26.11 5.83 -21.96
N GLN A 202 24.83 6.13 -21.71
CA GLN A 202 24.29 7.50 -21.78
C GLN A 202 24.24 8.22 -20.42
N ARG A 203 24.75 7.58 -19.36
CA ARG A 203 24.65 8.13 -18.00
C ARG A 203 25.80 9.06 -17.62
N PRO A 204 25.50 10.25 -17.08
CA PRO A 204 26.33 10.88 -16.06
C PRO A 204 26.23 10.05 -14.77
N THR A 205 27.33 9.89 -14.05
CA THR A 205 27.45 9.11 -12.80
C THR A 205 26.38 9.51 -11.77
N PRO A 206 25.46 8.61 -11.35
CA PRO A 206 24.42 8.95 -10.38
C PRO A 206 24.84 8.73 -8.92
N SER A 207 24.32 9.60 -8.04
CA SER A 207 24.47 9.57 -6.58
C SER A 207 23.51 8.56 -5.92
N VAL A 208 23.97 7.93 -4.84
CA VAL A 208 23.32 6.84 -4.09
C VAL A 208 22.22 7.34 -3.13
N GLU A 209 21.25 8.07 -3.65
CA GLU A 209 19.99 8.31 -2.93
C GLU A 209 18.91 7.50 -3.66
N ALA A 210 18.44 6.43 -3.01
CA ALA A 210 17.38 5.58 -3.53
C ALA A 210 16.20 6.45 -3.99
N GLN A 211 15.82 6.36 -5.27
CA GLN A 211 14.72 7.12 -5.83
C GLN A 211 13.45 6.87 -5.01
N GLU A 212 12.96 7.89 -4.30
CA GLU A 212 11.85 7.76 -3.35
C GLU A 212 10.50 7.50 -4.04
N VAL A 213 10.42 7.77 -5.35
CA VAL A 213 9.32 7.46 -6.25
C VAL A 213 9.92 6.93 -7.56
N VAL A 214 9.45 5.79 -8.03
CA VAL A 214 9.90 5.16 -9.27
C VAL A 214 9.04 5.68 -10.42
N THR A 215 9.64 6.32 -11.43
CA THR A 215 8.90 6.72 -12.64
C THR A 215 8.80 5.52 -13.58
N VAL A 216 7.60 4.94 -13.69
CA VAL A 216 7.32 3.80 -14.58
C VAL A 216 7.01 4.27 -16.00
N ARG A 217 6.18 5.31 -16.09
CA ARG A 217 5.85 6.00 -17.35
C ARG A 217 5.78 7.49 -17.08
N ALA A 218 6.58 8.26 -17.80
CA ALA A 218 6.60 9.71 -17.70
C ALA A 218 5.60 10.34 -18.68
N GLY A 219 5.02 11.48 -18.28
CA GLY A 219 4.12 12.27 -19.13
C GLY A 219 2.71 11.69 -19.28
N GLY A 220 1.81 12.52 -19.80
CA GLY A 220 0.40 12.21 -20.04
C GLY A 220 -0.49 13.43 -19.83
N SER A 221 -1.66 13.46 -20.47
CA SER A 221 -2.67 14.51 -20.29
C SER A 221 -3.63 14.25 -19.12
N GLU A 222 -3.69 13.01 -18.63
CA GLU A 222 -4.57 12.59 -17.53
C GLU A 222 -3.85 12.52 -16.16
N PRO A 223 -4.62 12.54 -15.04
CA PRO A 223 -4.05 12.37 -13.70
C PRO A 223 -3.28 11.05 -13.55
N PRO A 224 -2.15 11.06 -12.83
CA PRO A 224 -1.27 9.90 -12.70
C PRO A 224 -1.90 8.75 -11.91
N LEU A 225 -1.43 7.53 -12.19
CA LEU A 225 -1.68 6.35 -11.38
C LEU A 225 -0.48 6.06 -10.48
N PHE A 226 -0.74 5.92 -9.18
CA PHE A 226 0.27 5.50 -8.21
C PHE A 226 0.12 4.00 -7.87
N LEU A 227 1.18 3.23 -8.09
CA LEU A 227 1.29 1.81 -7.76
C LEU A 227 2.05 1.61 -6.45
N ILE A 228 1.50 0.86 -5.50
CA ILE A 228 2.05 0.70 -4.15
C ILE A 228 2.67 -0.68 -3.95
N HIS A 229 3.88 -0.73 -3.37
CA HIS A 229 4.66 -1.96 -3.23
C HIS A 229 3.91 -3.13 -2.58
N ASP A 230 4.32 -4.35 -2.92
CA ASP A 230 3.79 -5.57 -2.32
C ASP A 230 4.39 -5.82 -0.91
N PHE A 231 4.17 -7.02 -0.37
CA PHE A 231 4.66 -7.39 0.97
C PHE A 231 6.18 -7.36 1.05
N THR A 232 6.88 -7.61 -0.05
CA THR A 232 8.34 -7.55 -0.07
C THR A 232 8.83 -6.11 -0.05
N GLY A 233 8.02 -5.10 -0.37
CA GLY A 233 8.49 -3.71 -0.43
C GLY A 233 9.32 -3.37 -1.67
N LEU A 234 9.40 -4.28 -2.63
CA LEU A 234 10.15 -4.12 -3.86
C LEU A 234 9.29 -3.46 -4.94
N ASP A 235 9.98 -2.89 -5.93
CA ASP A 235 9.41 -2.15 -7.06
C ASP A 235 9.28 -2.97 -8.35
N ALA A 236 9.63 -4.26 -8.30
CA ALA A 236 9.74 -5.15 -9.46
C ALA A 236 8.47 -5.21 -10.32
N TYR A 237 7.29 -5.23 -9.69
CA TYR A 237 6.04 -5.43 -10.41
C TYR A 237 5.52 -4.15 -11.09
N PHE A 238 5.96 -2.96 -10.66
CA PHE A 238 5.46 -1.70 -11.21
C PHE A 238 5.69 -1.56 -12.72
N PRO A 239 6.91 -1.76 -13.25
CA PRO A 239 7.15 -1.70 -14.69
C PRO A 239 6.47 -2.84 -15.45
N VAL A 240 6.40 -4.04 -14.87
CA VAL A 240 5.70 -5.18 -15.47
C VAL A 240 4.24 -4.81 -15.71
N LEU A 241 3.51 -4.40 -14.68
CA LEU A 241 2.12 -3.98 -14.83
C LEU A 241 1.99 -2.73 -15.71
N GLY A 242 2.91 -1.77 -15.56
CA GLY A 242 2.90 -0.49 -16.27
C GLY A 242 2.91 -0.63 -17.80
N GLN A 243 3.58 -1.65 -18.35
CA GLN A 243 3.62 -1.93 -19.78
C GLN A 243 2.25 -2.32 -20.35
N HIS A 244 1.38 -2.92 -19.53
CA HIS A 244 0.05 -3.40 -19.94
C HIS A 244 -1.08 -2.42 -19.61
N LEU A 245 -0.78 -1.32 -18.92
CA LEU A 245 -1.75 -0.27 -18.60
C LEU A 245 -1.89 0.72 -19.76
N GLN A 246 -3.07 0.76 -20.36
CA GLN A 246 -3.42 1.64 -21.48
C GLN A 246 -3.97 2.97 -20.97
N GLY A 247 -3.61 4.06 -21.64
CA GLY A 247 -4.09 5.41 -21.37
C GLY A 247 -2.97 6.45 -21.36
N ASP A 248 -3.35 7.73 -21.48
CA ASP A 248 -2.42 8.85 -21.57
C ASP A 248 -2.21 9.53 -20.21
N PHE A 249 -1.75 8.74 -19.23
CA PHE A 249 -1.43 9.20 -17.88
C PHE A 249 -0.04 8.73 -17.42
N PRO A 250 0.65 9.51 -16.57
CA PRO A 250 1.87 9.06 -15.93
C PRO A 250 1.61 7.88 -14.96
N ILE A 251 2.61 7.02 -14.79
CA ILE A 251 2.58 5.94 -13.80
C ILE A 251 3.79 6.07 -12.88
N TYR A 252 3.52 6.10 -11.58
CA TYR A 252 4.53 6.17 -10.53
C TYR A 252 4.44 4.98 -9.60
N GLY A 253 5.56 4.31 -9.36
CA GLY A 253 5.72 3.27 -8.35
C GLY A 253 6.18 3.85 -7.01
N LEU A 254 5.61 3.37 -5.92
CA LEU A 254 5.92 3.78 -4.55
C LEU A 254 6.58 2.60 -3.82
N PRO A 255 7.93 2.51 -3.82
CA PRO A 255 8.64 1.43 -3.15
C PRO A 255 8.50 1.51 -1.63
N GLY A 256 8.79 0.39 -0.97
CA GLY A 256 8.87 0.31 0.48
C GLY A 256 9.96 1.23 1.06
N VAL A 257 10.04 1.26 2.39
CA VAL A 257 11.16 1.92 3.06
C VAL A 257 12.47 1.25 2.62
N GLY A 258 13.49 2.06 2.32
CA GLY A 258 14.76 1.55 1.80
C GLY A 258 15.42 0.56 2.76
N LEU A 259 16.12 -0.44 2.23
CA LEU A 259 16.88 -1.38 3.05
C LEU A 259 17.93 -0.63 3.87
N GLY A 260 17.99 -0.90 5.18
CA GLY A 260 18.89 -0.24 6.12
C GLY A 260 18.39 1.09 6.68
N GLN A 261 17.22 1.57 6.24
CA GLN A 261 16.50 2.63 6.93
C GLN A 261 15.59 2.04 8.02
N GLN A 262 15.21 2.87 8.99
CA GLN A 262 14.27 2.47 10.04
C GLN A 262 12.91 2.10 9.44
N GLN A 263 12.53 0.83 9.59
CA GLN A 263 11.27 0.31 9.07
C GLN A 263 10.08 0.79 9.91
N LEU A 264 8.94 1.04 9.24
CA LEU A 264 7.70 1.48 9.87
C LEU A 264 6.80 0.27 10.14
N ARG A 265 6.31 0.14 11.37
CA ARG A 265 5.60 -1.06 11.85
C ARG A 265 4.08 -0.93 11.95
N THR A 266 3.51 0.15 11.42
CA THR A 266 2.05 0.34 11.34
C THR A 266 1.65 0.73 9.92
N MET A 267 0.46 0.30 9.50
CA MET A 267 -0.08 0.61 8.17
C MET A 267 -0.27 2.12 8.03
N GLU A 268 -0.67 2.79 9.11
CA GLU A 268 -0.92 4.22 9.17
C GLU A 268 0.37 5.03 8.98
N CYS A 269 1.50 4.61 9.56
CA CYS A 269 2.80 5.27 9.35
C CYS A 269 3.33 5.02 7.94
N LEU A 270 3.20 3.80 7.41
CA LEU A 270 3.56 3.48 6.02
C LEU A 270 2.76 4.36 5.05
N ALA A 271 1.45 4.44 5.24
CA ALA A 271 0.58 5.27 4.42
C ALA A 271 0.89 6.76 4.56
N ALA A 272 1.14 7.27 5.77
CA ALA A 272 1.51 8.68 5.98
C ALA A 272 2.79 9.05 5.23
N ARG A 273 3.78 8.14 5.19
CA ARG A 273 4.97 8.31 4.35
C ARG A 273 4.61 8.37 2.87
N LEU A 274 3.79 7.43 2.38
CA LEU A 274 3.41 7.39 0.96
C LEU A 274 2.56 8.60 0.54
N VAL A 275 1.68 9.10 1.40
CA VAL A 275 0.91 10.32 1.17
C VAL A 275 1.82 11.51 0.94
N GLU A 276 2.90 11.67 1.71
CA GLU A 276 3.87 12.75 1.47
C GLU A 276 4.55 12.60 0.10
N ARG A 277 4.95 11.38 -0.29
CA ARG A 277 5.58 11.12 -1.59
C ARG A 277 4.64 11.37 -2.76
N ILE A 278 3.39 10.93 -2.64
CA ILE A 278 2.33 11.20 -3.62
C ILE A 278 2.14 12.70 -3.78
N ARG A 279 2.07 13.46 -2.67
CA ARG A 279 1.83 14.91 -2.69
C ARG A 279 3.00 15.73 -3.19
N GLN A 280 4.23 15.21 -3.10
CA GLN A 280 5.40 15.82 -3.75
C GLN A 280 5.29 15.74 -5.28
N VAL A 281 4.71 14.67 -5.82
CA VAL A 281 4.49 14.48 -7.26
C VAL A 281 3.23 15.20 -7.73
N GLN A 282 2.12 15.02 -7.01
CA GLN A 282 0.81 15.61 -7.30
C GLN A 282 0.26 16.26 -6.03
N PRO A 283 0.40 17.60 -5.84
CA PRO A 283 0.03 18.26 -4.59
C PRO A 283 -1.47 18.19 -4.21
N ARG A 284 -2.34 18.02 -5.22
CA ARG A 284 -3.80 18.07 -5.10
C ARG A 284 -4.45 16.95 -5.91
N GLY A 285 -5.51 16.37 -5.36
CA GLY A 285 -6.30 15.35 -6.04
C GLY A 285 -7.08 15.89 -7.27
N PRO A 286 -7.84 15.02 -7.95
CA PRO A 286 -8.14 13.65 -7.56
C PRO A 286 -6.97 12.68 -7.74
N TYR A 287 -6.79 11.77 -6.78
CA TYR A 287 -5.76 10.73 -6.82
C TYR A 287 -6.30 9.42 -7.41
N ARG A 288 -5.44 8.68 -8.13
CA ARG A 288 -5.70 7.31 -8.60
C ARG A 288 -4.63 6.39 -7.99
N LEU A 289 -5.07 5.39 -7.22
CA LEU A 289 -4.20 4.50 -6.45
C LEU A 289 -4.47 3.05 -6.82
N ALA A 290 -3.43 2.22 -6.91
CA ALA A 290 -3.59 0.78 -6.94
C ALA A 290 -2.43 0.08 -6.23
N GLY A 291 -2.66 -1.14 -5.77
CA GLY A 291 -1.60 -1.95 -5.19
C GLY A 291 -1.91 -3.44 -5.25
N TRP A 292 -0.85 -4.25 -5.36
CA TRP A 292 -0.93 -5.70 -5.40
C TRP A 292 -0.65 -6.33 -4.05
N SER A 293 -1.41 -7.36 -3.70
CA SER A 293 -1.25 -8.09 -2.44
C SER A 293 -1.37 -7.13 -1.24
N PHE A 294 -0.38 -7.13 -0.34
CA PHE A 294 -0.20 -6.13 0.73
C PHE A 294 -0.36 -4.68 0.25
N GLY A 295 0.13 -4.37 -0.95
CA GLY A 295 0.08 -3.03 -1.52
C GLY A 295 -1.33 -2.50 -1.73
N GLY A 296 -2.32 -3.37 -1.95
CA GLY A 296 -3.72 -2.94 -2.04
C GLY A 296 -4.30 -2.54 -0.68
N VAL A 297 -3.95 -3.25 0.40
CA VAL A 297 -4.31 -2.86 1.77
C VAL A 297 -3.66 -1.52 2.11
N LEU A 298 -2.38 -1.34 1.76
CA LEU A 298 -1.69 -0.08 1.97
C LEU A 298 -2.28 1.05 1.10
N ALA A 299 -2.68 0.78 -0.14
CA ALA A 299 -3.40 1.71 -0.99
C ALA A 299 -4.74 2.15 -0.38
N TYR A 300 -5.44 1.22 0.28
CA TYR A 300 -6.66 1.51 1.01
C TYR A 300 -6.41 2.51 2.14
N GLU A 301 -5.38 2.30 2.96
CA GLU A 301 -5.03 3.22 4.05
C GLU A 301 -4.54 4.58 3.53
N VAL A 302 -3.76 4.61 2.44
CA VAL A 302 -3.38 5.86 1.75
C VAL A 302 -4.62 6.63 1.31
N ALA A 303 -5.61 5.95 0.74
CA ALA A 303 -6.88 6.57 0.36
C ALA A 303 -7.65 7.11 1.56
N THR A 304 -7.69 6.37 2.69
CA THR A 304 -8.29 6.82 3.95
C THR A 304 -7.68 8.14 4.40
N GLN A 305 -6.35 8.25 4.40
CA GLN A 305 -5.66 9.44 4.85
C GLN A 305 -5.83 10.62 3.89
N LEU A 306 -5.81 10.40 2.57
CA LEU A 306 -6.08 11.46 1.57
C LEU A 306 -7.50 12.01 1.71
N LEU A 307 -8.50 11.13 1.88
CA LEU A 307 -9.88 11.56 2.17
C LEU A 307 -9.98 12.32 3.50
N GLY A 308 -9.22 11.89 4.51
CA GLY A 308 -9.09 12.62 5.78
C GLY A 308 -8.45 14.01 5.63
N MET A 309 -7.77 14.28 4.51
CA MET A 309 -7.20 15.60 4.18
C MET A 309 -8.12 16.44 3.29
N ASP A 310 -9.34 15.98 3.02
CA ASP A 310 -10.26 16.56 2.03
C ASP A 310 -9.71 16.56 0.60
N GLU A 311 -8.85 15.59 0.30
CA GLU A 311 -8.39 15.34 -1.05
C GLU A 311 -9.20 14.23 -1.72
N PRO A 312 -9.76 14.46 -2.92
CA PRO A 312 -10.55 13.45 -3.59
C PRO A 312 -9.69 12.27 -4.07
N VAL A 313 -10.23 11.06 -3.97
CA VAL A 313 -9.67 9.84 -4.56
C VAL A 313 -10.64 9.34 -5.62
N ALA A 314 -10.23 9.38 -6.88
CA ALA A 314 -11.07 9.00 -8.02
C ALA A 314 -11.03 7.49 -8.29
N PHE A 315 -9.90 6.83 -8.03
CA PHE A 315 -9.73 5.40 -8.27
C PHE A 315 -8.95 4.73 -7.13
N LEU A 316 -9.46 3.59 -6.67
CA LEU A 316 -8.76 2.69 -5.76
C LEU A 316 -8.86 1.25 -6.28
N GLY A 317 -7.73 0.72 -6.74
CA GLY A 317 -7.58 -0.63 -7.26
C GLY A 317 -6.87 -1.56 -6.27
N LEU A 318 -7.54 -2.63 -5.87
CA LEU A 318 -6.98 -3.71 -5.06
C LEU A 318 -6.68 -4.89 -5.99
N ILE A 319 -5.42 -5.27 -6.12
CA ILE A 319 -5.02 -6.36 -7.02
C ILE A 319 -4.71 -7.59 -6.18
N ASP A 320 -5.63 -8.56 -6.22
CA ASP A 320 -5.61 -9.81 -5.45
C ASP A 320 -5.25 -9.62 -3.96
N SER A 321 -5.76 -8.54 -3.38
CA SER A 321 -5.54 -8.18 -1.99
C SER A 321 -6.64 -8.76 -1.13
N TYR A 322 -6.27 -9.50 -0.08
CA TYR A 322 -7.20 -9.99 0.92
C TYR A 322 -7.49 -8.91 1.96
N VAL A 323 -8.66 -8.96 2.59
CA VAL A 323 -8.87 -8.22 3.84
C VAL A 323 -7.82 -8.68 4.87
N PRO A 324 -7.18 -7.77 5.64
CA PRO A 324 -6.04 -8.09 6.49
C PRO A 324 -6.19 -9.34 7.36
N ARG A 325 -7.35 -9.48 8.05
CA ARG A 325 -7.66 -10.61 8.96
C ARG A 325 -7.58 -12.01 8.34
N LEU A 326 -7.57 -12.13 7.01
CA LEU A 326 -7.45 -13.44 6.33
C LEU A 326 -5.98 -13.84 6.12
N THR A 327 -5.05 -12.89 6.11
CA THR A 327 -3.65 -13.09 5.69
C THR A 327 -2.63 -12.57 6.70
N ASP A 328 -3.08 -12.00 7.81
CA ASP A 328 -2.20 -11.40 8.83
C ASP A 328 -1.40 -12.41 9.67
N GLN A 329 -1.79 -13.69 9.67
CA GLN A 329 -1.18 -14.76 10.48
C GLN A 329 -1.29 -14.54 12.00
N GLY A 330 -2.14 -13.60 12.44
CA GLY A 330 -2.38 -13.25 13.84
C GLY A 330 -1.26 -12.44 14.52
N LYS A 331 -1.64 -11.61 15.50
CA LYS A 331 -0.73 -10.73 16.27
C LYS A 331 0.44 -11.49 16.90
N ALA A 332 0.17 -12.65 17.49
CA ALA A 332 1.17 -13.49 18.18
C ALA A 332 2.36 -13.90 17.30
N ARG A 333 2.19 -13.97 15.96
CA ARG A 333 3.26 -14.28 15.02
C ARG A 333 4.27 -13.14 14.87
N TRP A 334 3.83 -11.90 15.04
CA TRP A 334 4.59 -10.69 14.70
C TRP A 334 4.98 -9.85 15.91
N GLN A 335 4.77 -10.37 17.13
CA GLN A 335 5.13 -9.73 18.39
C GLN A 335 6.03 -10.63 19.25
N GLY A 336 6.78 -10.02 20.17
CA GLY A 336 7.68 -10.74 21.07
C GLY A 336 9.14 -10.81 20.57
N PRO A 337 9.99 -11.59 21.26
CA PRO A 337 11.41 -11.71 20.91
C PRO A 337 11.63 -12.59 19.69
N ASP A 338 12.84 -12.51 19.12
CA ASP A 338 13.37 -13.39 18.08
C ASP A 338 12.60 -13.33 16.73
N LEU A 339 12.00 -12.19 16.39
CA LEU A 339 11.15 -12.08 15.18
C LEU A 339 11.93 -12.28 13.89
N LEU A 340 13.15 -11.76 13.80
CA LEU A 340 14.01 -11.89 12.60
C LEU A 340 14.44 -13.34 12.40
N GLU A 341 14.79 -13.99 13.50
CA GLU A 341 15.21 -15.38 13.61
C GLU A 341 14.09 -16.31 13.20
N ARG A 342 12.89 -16.11 13.75
CA ARG A 342 11.68 -16.86 13.38
C ARG A 342 11.29 -16.64 11.92
N GLN A 343 11.57 -15.46 11.37
CA GLN A 343 11.30 -15.16 9.97
C GLN A 343 12.31 -15.85 9.04
N LEU A 344 13.60 -15.81 9.38
CA LEU A 344 14.65 -16.55 8.67
C LEU A 344 14.33 -18.05 8.62
N LEU A 345 14.04 -18.66 9.77
CA LEU A 345 13.69 -20.07 9.85
C LEU A 345 12.45 -20.40 9.02
N SER A 346 11.43 -19.53 9.05
CA SER A 346 10.20 -19.73 8.27
C SER A 346 10.47 -19.78 6.76
N HIS A 347 11.32 -18.88 6.24
CA HIS A 347 11.74 -18.89 4.84
C HIS A 347 12.42 -20.20 4.45
N CYS A 348 13.41 -20.62 5.25
CA CYS A 348 14.14 -21.85 4.97
C CYS A 348 13.23 -23.08 5.06
N ILE A 349 12.36 -23.16 6.08
CA ILE A 349 11.39 -24.26 6.23
C ILE A 349 10.44 -24.33 5.04
N ALA A 350 9.89 -23.20 4.61
CA ALA A 350 8.97 -23.15 3.47
C ALA A 350 9.64 -23.65 2.18
N HIS A 351 10.88 -23.21 1.94
CA HIS A 351 11.67 -23.65 0.80
C HIS A 351 11.92 -25.17 0.81
N TRP A 352 12.50 -25.69 1.89
CA TRP A 352 12.85 -27.12 1.98
C TRP A 352 11.64 -28.04 2.04
N LYS A 353 10.48 -27.54 2.50
CA LYS A 353 9.21 -28.28 2.44
C LYS A 353 8.68 -28.42 1.01
N ALA A 354 8.94 -27.45 0.14
CA ALA A 354 8.52 -27.48 -1.25
C ALA A 354 9.39 -28.43 -2.11
N GLN A 355 10.64 -28.66 -1.70
CA GLN A 355 11.51 -29.63 -2.37
C GLN A 355 11.12 -31.07 -1.99
N SER A 356 10.69 -31.85 -2.98
CA SER A 356 10.18 -33.21 -2.78
C SER A 356 11.30 -34.20 -2.39
N GLY A 357 11.65 -34.27 -1.10
CA GLY A 357 12.57 -35.25 -0.51
C GLY A 357 14.05 -34.84 -0.47
N ALA A 358 14.50 -34.00 -1.41
CA ALA A 358 15.79 -33.31 -1.32
C ALA A 358 15.71 -32.26 -0.20
N GLY A 359 16.56 -32.39 0.83
CA GLY A 359 16.56 -31.47 1.98
C GLY A 359 15.79 -31.91 3.23
N ALA A 360 15.36 -33.18 3.32
CA ALA A 360 14.68 -33.70 4.51
C ALA A 360 15.48 -33.50 5.82
N ALA A 361 16.81 -33.62 5.77
CA ALA A 361 17.69 -33.36 6.91
C ALA A 361 17.71 -31.87 7.31
N ALA A 362 17.83 -30.97 6.32
CA ALA A 362 17.76 -29.53 6.54
C ALA A 362 16.40 -29.11 7.12
N LEU A 363 15.30 -29.65 6.58
CA LEU A 363 13.95 -29.42 7.10
C LEU A 363 13.79 -29.90 8.54
N ALA A 364 14.29 -31.10 8.87
CA ALA A 364 14.26 -31.63 10.23
C ALA A 364 15.07 -30.75 11.21
N ARG A 365 16.24 -30.29 10.77
CA ARG A 365 17.09 -29.39 11.55
C ARG A 365 16.44 -28.04 11.81
N LEU A 366 15.90 -27.40 10.77
CA LEU A 366 15.19 -26.12 10.87
C LEU A 366 13.93 -26.23 11.73
N THR A 367 13.18 -27.33 11.61
CA THR A 367 12.00 -27.60 12.46
C THR A 367 12.41 -27.77 13.92
N SER A 368 13.55 -28.44 14.19
CA SER A 368 14.11 -28.58 15.53
C SER A 368 14.52 -27.23 16.12
N LEU A 369 15.19 -26.36 15.35
CA LEU A 369 15.54 -25.00 15.75
C LEU A 369 14.28 -24.17 16.04
N SER A 370 13.29 -24.20 15.13
CA SER A 370 12.04 -23.45 15.30
C SER A 370 11.19 -23.90 16.48
N GLY A 371 11.40 -25.12 17.00
CA GLY A 371 10.72 -25.65 18.18
C GLY A 371 11.35 -25.26 19.51
N GLN A 372 12.49 -24.55 19.52
CA GLN A 372 13.16 -24.12 20.74
C GLN A 372 12.39 -22.99 21.43
N ALA A 373 12.41 -22.99 22.77
CA ALA A 373 11.75 -21.96 23.57
C ALA A 373 12.42 -20.59 23.42
N THR A 374 13.74 -20.57 23.23
CA THR A 374 14.56 -19.37 23.03
C THR A 374 15.51 -19.67 21.87
N LEU A 375 15.52 -18.80 20.88
CA LEU A 375 16.44 -18.92 19.75
C LEU A 375 17.79 -18.26 20.08
N PRO A 376 18.89 -18.71 19.45
CA PRO A 376 20.12 -17.90 19.42
C PRO A 376 19.82 -16.53 18.81
N ASP A 377 20.62 -15.52 19.14
CA ASP A 377 20.55 -14.22 18.48
C ASP A 377 20.76 -14.35 16.95
N PHE A 378 20.25 -13.38 16.20
CA PHE A 378 20.26 -13.41 14.74
C PHE A 378 21.62 -13.70 14.12
N GLU A 379 22.70 -13.11 14.63
CA GLU A 379 24.05 -13.31 14.09
C GLU A 379 24.51 -14.76 14.29
N THR A 380 24.33 -15.28 15.51
CA THR A 380 24.63 -16.67 15.85
C THR A 380 23.80 -17.65 15.03
N LEU A 381 22.49 -17.41 14.91
CA LEU A 381 21.59 -18.28 14.15
C LEU A 381 21.91 -18.26 12.66
N LEU A 382 22.15 -17.09 12.09
CA LEU A 382 22.48 -16.96 10.67
C LEU A 382 23.77 -17.68 10.35
N LYS A 383 24.80 -17.53 11.19
CA LYS A 383 26.06 -18.27 11.05
C LYS A 383 25.83 -19.78 11.08
N LEU A 384 25.03 -20.27 12.02
CA LEU A 384 24.65 -21.70 12.08
C LEU A 384 23.96 -22.14 10.78
N CYS A 385 23.01 -21.37 10.28
CA CYS A 385 22.32 -21.68 9.03
C CYS A 385 23.26 -21.71 7.82
N ARG A 386 24.33 -20.89 7.80
CA ARG A 386 25.36 -20.94 6.76
C ARG A 386 26.26 -22.16 6.91
N ASP A 387 26.79 -22.40 8.12
CA ASP A 387 27.72 -23.48 8.42
C ASP A 387 27.08 -24.87 8.17
N GLU A 388 25.77 -25.00 8.41
CA GLU A 388 25.00 -26.23 8.19
C GLU A 388 24.26 -26.28 6.83
N GLU A 389 24.55 -25.35 5.90
CA GLU A 389 23.95 -25.29 4.55
C GLU A 389 22.39 -25.30 4.56
N LEU A 390 21.80 -24.64 5.56
CA LEU A 390 20.34 -24.59 5.74
C LEU A 390 19.67 -23.48 4.93
N LEU A 391 20.45 -22.51 4.46
CA LEU A 391 19.98 -21.44 3.57
C LEU A 391 19.85 -21.98 2.14
N TYR A 392 18.78 -21.59 1.46
CA TYR A 392 18.68 -21.80 0.02
C TYR A 392 19.51 -20.76 -0.75
N GLU A 393 19.80 -21.04 -2.02
CA GLU A 393 20.85 -20.39 -2.80
C GLU A 393 20.83 -18.86 -2.69
N GLU A 394 19.66 -18.24 -2.85
CA GLU A 394 19.53 -16.80 -2.86
C GLU A 394 19.82 -16.15 -1.50
N LEU A 395 19.40 -16.77 -0.39
CA LEU A 395 19.75 -16.26 0.95
C LEU A 395 21.21 -16.54 1.29
N ALA A 396 21.76 -17.66 0.81
CA ALA A 396 23.17 -18.01 1.02
C ALA A 396 24.12 -16.99 0.36
N GLN A 397 23.71 -16.36 -0.75
CA GLN A 397 24.53 -15.39 -1.46
C GLN A 397 24.39 -13.95 -0.96
N ALA A 398 23.30 -13.62 -0.25
CA ALA A 398 23.12 -12.31 0.36
C ALA A 398 24.15 -12.06 1.48
N SER A 399 24.60 -10.81 1.68
CA SER A 399 25.38 -10.48 2.87
C SER A 399 24.49 -10.53 4.13
N ASP A 400 25.11 -10.73 5.29
CA ASP A 400 24.37 -10.80 6.56
C ASP A 400 23.56 -9.51 6.82
N GLN A 401 24.14 -8.36 6.47
CA GLN A 401 23.46 -7.07 6.56
C GLN A 401 22.27 -6.97 5.59
N GLN A 402 22.42 -7.44 4.35
CA GLN A 402 21.33 -7.44 3.37
C GLN A 402 20.17 -8.32 3.82
N LEU A 403 20.48 -9.51 4.35
CA LEU A 403 19.49 -10.44 4.87
C LEU A 403 18.77 -9.88 6.09
N HIS A 404 19.51 -9.28 7.04
CA HIS A 404 18.91 -8.61 8.18
C HIS A 404 17.92 -7.52 7.75
N HIS A 405 18.33 -6.60 6.87
CA HIS A 405 17.46 -5.52 6.40
C HIS A 405 16.22 -6.04 5.65
N TYR A 406 16.38 -7.10 4.86
CA TYR A 406 15.27 -7.73 4.14
C TYR A 406 14.23 -8.31 5.13
N LEU A 407 14.69 -9.06 6.13
CA LEU A 407 13.83 -9.69 7.13
C LEU A 407 13.18 -8.66 8.06
N ASP A 408 13.89 -7.61 8.47
CA ASP A 408 13.32 -6.55 9.31
C ASP A 408 12.15 -5.83 8.63
N ARG A 409 12.26 -5.60 7.32
CA ARG A 409 11.14 -5.06 6.53
C ARG A 409 9.94 -6.00 6.49
N GLU A 410 10.15 -7.29 6.26
CA GLU A 410 9.05 -8.25 6.27
C GLU A 410 8.39 -8.37 7.66
N VAL A 411 9.20 -8.39 8.73
CA VAL A 411 8.69 -8.36 10.12
C VAL A 411 7.89 -7.09 10.37
N ALA A 412 8.37 -5.93 9.91
CA ALA A 412 7.66 -4.66 10.04
C ALA A 412 6.33 -4.65 9.27
N HIS A 413 6.30 -5.18 8.05
CA HIS A 413 5.07 -5.30 7.25
C HIS A 413 4.08 -6.32 7.85
N GLY A 414 4.58 -7.45 8.36
CA GLY A 414 3.75 -8.44 9.05
C GLY A 414 3.12 -7.87 10.31
N HIS A 415 3.90 -7.16 11.14
CA HIS A 415 3.39 -6.42 12.29
C HIS A 415 2.37 -5.35 11.88
N ALA A 416 2.67 -4.56 10.85
CA ALA A 416 1.76 -3.54 10.34
C ALA A 416 0.42 -4.14 9.91
N LEU A 417 0.43 -5.28 9.21
CA LEU A 417 -0.77 -5.95 8.73
C LEU A 417 -1.59 -6.58 9.87
N ALA A 418 -0.94 -7.27 10.82
CA ALA A 418 -1.60 -7.95 11.94
C ALA A 418 -2.22 -7.01 12.98
N HIS A 419 -1.76 -5.77 13.01
CA HIS A 419 -2.28 -4.75 13.91
C HIS A 419 -3.15 -3.70 13.21
N TYR A 420 -3.46 -3.89 11.92
CA TYR A 420 -4.28 -2.97 11.16
C TYR A 420 -5.77 -3.33 11.27
N GLN A 421 -6.57 -2.35 11.68
CA GLN A 421 -8.03 -2.46 11.72
C GLN A 421 -8.62 -1.63 10.59
N LEU A 422 -9.37 -2.28 9.71
CA LEU A 422 -9.93 -1.66 8.53
C LEU A 422 -11.28 -0.99 8.84
N GLU A 423 -11.44 0.24 8.34
CA GLU A 423 -12.67 1.01 8.44
C GLU A 423 -13.28 1.23 7.06
N PRO A 424 -14.61 1.06 6.87
CA PRO A 424 -15.25 1.25 5.57
C PRO A 424 -15.04 2.66 4.98
N LEU A 425 -14.79 2.72 3.67
CA LEU A 425 -14.65 3.96 2.91
C LEU A 425 -15.92 4.29 2.13
N GLY A 426 -16.17 5.59 1.94
CA GLY A 426 -17.30 6.10 1.16
C GLY A 426 -17.08 6.12 -0.36
N LEU A 427 -16.17 5.30 -0.92
CA LEU A 427 -15.76 5.38 -2.33
C LEU A 427 -15.86 4.01 -3.04
N PRO A 428 -16.09 3.97 -4.38
CA PRO A 428 -16.11 2.72 -5.14
C PRO A 428 -14.74 2.05 -5.24
N ILE A 429 -14.64 0.78 -4.83
CA ILE A 429 -13.40 0.01 -4.78
C ILE A 429 -13.40 -1.04 -5.89
N HIS A 430 -12.31 -1.13 -6.64
CA HIS A 430 -12.16 -2.08 -7.73
C HIS A 430 -11.23 -3.20 -7.30
N LEU A 431 -11.74 -4.42 -7.21
CA LEU A 431 -11.00 -5.60 -6.78
C LEU A 431 -10.75 -6.51 -7.98
N PHE A 432 -9.48 -6.68 -8.35
CA PHE A 432 -9.04 -7.58 -9.41
C PHE A 432 -8.60 -8.89 -8.79
N CYS A 433 -9.43 -9.93 -8.90
CA CYS A 433 -9.21 -11.21 -8.24
C CYS A 433 -8.59 -12.24 -9.18
N ALA A 434 -7.60 -12.99 -8.71
CA ALA A 434 -7.14 -14.18 -9.39
C ALA A 434 -8.23 -15.28 -9.41
N GLU A 435 -8.36 -15.96 -10.54
CA GLU A 435 -9.29 -17.09 -10.74
C GLU A 435 -8.86 -18.34 -9.97
N GLN A 436 -7.55 -18.59 -9.93
CA GLN A 436 -6.95 -19.73 -9.27
C GLN A 436 -6.43 -19.31 -7.89
N ARG A 437 -6.74 -20.09 -6.86
CA ARG A 437 -6.38 -19.75 -5.48
C ARG A 437 -5.90 -20.99 -4.72
N PRO A 438 -4.77 -21.59 -5.13
CA PRO A 438 -4.29 -22.84 -4.53
C PRO A 438 -3.90 -22.67 -3.06
N MET A 439 -3.57 -21.45 -2.63
CA MET A 439 -3.14 -21.12 -1.26
C MET A 439 -4.14 -20.23 -0.51
N ALA A 440 -5.39 -20.14 -0.96
CA ALA A 440 -6.39 -19.32 -0.27
C ALA A 440 -6.61 -19.80 1.18
N PRO A 441 -6.65 -18.88 2.16
CA PRO A 441 -7.06 -19.19 3.52
C PRO A 441 -8.45 -19.85 3.58
N THR A 442 -8.65 -20.72 4.55
CA THR A 442 -9.95 -21.36 4.81
C THR A 442 -11.03 -20.30 5.03
N GLY A 443 -12.17 -20.41 4.35
CA GLY A 443 -13.27 -19.44 4.46
C GLY A 443 -13.14 -18.21 3.56
N THR A 444 -12.14 -18.16 2.66
CA THR A 444 -12.00 -17.10 1.65
C THR A 444 -13.25 -17.03 0.76
N SER A 445 -13.87 -15.85 0.70
CA SER A 445 -14.99 -15.57 -0.21
C SER A 445 -14.50 -15.19 -1.61
N PRO A 446 -15.38 -15.21 -2.64
CA PRO A 446 -15.04 -14.73 -3.99
C PRO A 446 -14.50 -13.29 -4.00
N THR A 447 -14.90 -12.49 -3.01
CA THR A 447 -14.51 -11.09 -2.78
C THR A 447 -13.31 -10.92 -1.84
N LEU A 448 -12.59 -12.00 -1.51
CA LEU A 448 -11.40 -11.99 -0.65
C LEU A 448 -11.64 -11.33 0.73
N GLY A 449 -12.86 -11.44 1.26
CA GLY A 449 -13.28 -10.85 2.53
C GLY A 449 -13.72 -9.37 2.48
N TRP A 450 -13.62 -8.70 1.33
CA TRP A 450 -14.00 -7.28 1.18
C TRP A 450 -15.51 -7.07 1.11
N GLY A 451 -16.26 -8.00 0.52
CA GLY A 451 -17.72 -7.91 0.39
C GLY A 451 -18.45 -7.95 1.74
N GLU A 452 -17.80 -8.50 2.76
CA GLU A 452 -18.29 -8.60 4.13
C GLU A 452 -18.01 -7.33 4.95
N VAL A 453 -17.03 -6.51 4.55
CA VAL A 453 -16.64 -5.29 5.27
C VAL A 453 -17.22 -4.04 4.62
N LEU A 454 -17.27 -4.01 3.28
CA LEU A 454 -17.72 -2.84 2.54
C LEU A 454 -19.25 -2.81 2.40
N PRO A 455 -19.88 -1.62 2.52
CA PRO A 455 -21.27 -1.42 2.15
C PRO A 455 -21.63 -1.96 0.75
N LYS A 456 -22.85 -2.49 0.64
CA LYS A 456 -23.37 -3.05 -0.63
C LYS A 456 -23.27 -2.02 -1.76
N GLY A 457 -22.77 -2.46 -2.91
CA GLY A 457 -22.66 -1.65 -4.13
C GLY A 457 -21.37 -0.82 -4.25
N GLN A 458 -20.49 -0.83 -3.24
CA GLN A 458 -19.19 -0.13 -3.32
C GLN A 458 -18.08 -0.98 -3.95
N LEU A 459 -18.17 -2.31 -3.86
CA LEU A 459 -17.15 -3.21 -4.39
C LEU A 459 -17.48 -3.64 -5.82
N ARG A 460 -16.53 -3.45 -6.73
CA ARG A 460 -16.57 -3.91 -8.12
C ARG A 460 -15.50 -4.97 -8.33
N CYS A 461 -15.91 -6.23 -8.43
CA CYS A 461 -14.97 -7.33 -8.64
C CYS A 461 -14.77 -7.62 -10.13
N VAL A 462 -13.52 -7.85 -10.51
CA VAL A 462 -13.11 -8.26 -11.85
C VAL A 462 -12.28 -9.53 -11.73
N SER A 463 -12.67 -10.58 -12.45
CA SER A 463 -11.93 -11.84 -12.52
C SER A 463 -10.72 -11.70 -13.44
N VAL A 464 -9.57 -12.20 -13.03
CA VAL A 464 -8.32 -12.19 -13.79
C VAL A 464 -7.74 -13.61 -13.82
N PRO A 465 -7.37 -14.15 -15.01
CA PRO A 465 -6.77 -15.46 -15.13
C PRO A 465 -5.48 -15.64 -14.32
N GLY A 466 -5.18 -16.88 -13.96
CA GLY A 466 -4.01 -17.23 -13.16
C GLY A 466 -4.30 -17.28 -11.66
N ASP A 467 -3.23 -17.45 -10.90
CA ASP A 467 -3.17 -17.33 -9.45
C ASP A 467 -2.51 -16.01 -9.00
N HIS A 468 -2.36 -15.84 -7.68
CA HIS A 468 -1.78 -14.64 -7.06
C HIS A 468 -0.47 -14.18 -7.71
N MET A 469 0.39 -15.12 -8.11
CA MET A 469 1.71 -14.83 -8.68
C MET A 469 1.65 -14.74 -10.21
N THR A 470 1.05 -15.74 -10.84
CA THR A 470 0.99 -15.87 -12.30
C THR A 470 0.12 -14.79 -12.95
N MET A 471 -0.81 -14.16 -12.22
CA MET A 471 -1.56 -13.00 -12.73
C MET A 471 -0.66 -11.79 -13.07
N MET A 472 0.53 -11.71 -12.47
CA MET A 472 1.56 -10.70 -12.77
C MET A 472 2.55 -11.15 -13.85
N GLN A 473 2.27 -12.27 -14.52
CA GLN A 473 3.10 -12.84 -15.58
C GLN A 473 2.31 -12.98 -16.88
N ALA A 474 3.02 -13.04 -18.02
CA ALA A 474 2.39 -13.29 -19.30
C ALA A 474 1.80 -14.73 -19.35
N PRO A 475 0.61 -14.93 -19.95
CA PRO A 475 -0.23 -13.94 -20.64
C PRO A 475 -1.26 -13.25 -19.73
N HIS A 476 -1.28 -13.53 -18.43
CA HIS A 476 -2.34 -13.07 -17.53
C HIS A 476 -2.25 -11.57 -17.20
N VAL A 477 -1.02 -11.04 -17.10
CA VAL A 477 -0.77 -9.62 -16.85
C VAL A 477 -1.34 -8.71 -17.94
N ASP A 478 -1.41 -9.17 -19.20
CA ASP A 478 -2.09 -8.46 -20.30
C ASP A 478 -3.59 -8.28 -20.02
N THR A 479 -4.22 -9.29 -19.43
CA THR A 479 -5.64 -9.26 -19.07
C THR A 479 -5.86 -8.37 -17.85
N LEU A 480 -4.98 -8.46 -16.86
CA LEU A 480 -4.98 -7.57 -15.70
C LEU A 480 -4.86 -6.10 -16.11
N GLY A 481 -3.85 -5.77 -16.93
CA GLY A 481 -3.59 -4.41 -17.41
C GLY A 481 -4.77 -3.83 -18.17
N ARG A 482 -5.36 -4.59 -19.10
CA ARG A 482 -6.59 -4.18 -19.82
C ARG A 482 -7.78 -3.98 -18.88
N SER A 483 -7.98 -4.87 -17.91
CA SER A 483 -9.07 -4.74 -16.93
C SER A 483 -8.93 -3.50 -16.05
N ILE A 484 -7.71 -3.21 -15.56
CA ILE A 484 -7.44 -2.00 -14.79
C ILE A 484 -7.64 -0.75 -15.65
N SER A 485 -7.15 -0.78 -16.89
CA SER A 485 -7.34 0.32 -17.84
C SER A 485 -8.83 0.59 -18.09
N ALA A 486 -9.62 -0.44 -18.36
CA ALA A 486 -11.07 -0.31 -18.55
C ALA A 486 -11.76 0.28 -17.30
N ALA A 487 -11.33 -0.16 -16.11
CA ALA A 487 -11.83 0.38 -14.85
C ALA A 487 -11.49 1.86 -14.66
N LEU A 488 -10.27 2.28 -14.98
CA LEU A 488 -9.83 3.68 -14.93
C LEU A 488 -10.64 4.57 -15.87
N HIS A 489 -10.89 4.12 -17.11
CA HIS A 489 -11.71 4.86 -18.08
C HIS A 489 -13.19 4.93 -17.67
N ALA A 490 -13.67 3.99 -16.84
CA ALA A 490 -15.04 3.99 -16.32
C ALA A 490 -15.21 4.87 -15.07
N VAL A 491 -14.14 5.48 -14.56
CA VAL A 491 -14.23 6.45 -13.46
C VAL A 491 -14.84 7.75 -13.98
N PRO A 492 -15.89 8.29 -13.34
CA PRO A 492 -16.47 9.57 -13.76
C PRO A 492 -15.46 10.71 -13.63
N ASP A 493 -15.47 11.66 -14.56
CA ASP A 493 -14.60 12.84 -14.54
C ASP A 493 -14.77 13.69 -13.27
N THR A 494 -15.97 13.67 -12.69
CA THR A 494 -16.29 14.37 -11.44
C THR A 494 -16.51 13.33 -10.33
N PRO A 495 -15.68 13.33 -9.26
CA PRO A 495 -15.92 12.44 -8.14
C PRO A 495 -17.29 12.75 -7.51
N PRO A 496 -18.01 11.73 -7.01
CA PRO A 496 -19.30 11.94 -6.36
C PRO A 496 -19.13 12.91 -5.18
N SER A 497 -20.07 13.85 -5.04
CA SER A 497 -20.07 14.80 -3.93
C SER A 497 -20.13 14.04 -2.60
N THR A 498 -19.12 14.21 -1.75
CA THR A 498 -19.16 13.68 -0.39
C THR A 498 -20.30 14.38 0.35
N PRO A 499 -21.16 13.67 1.10
CA PRO A 499 -22.21 14.32 1.89
C PRO A 499 -21.59 15.35 2.83
N ALA A 500 -22.17 16.55 2.86
CA ALA A 500 -21.68 17.64 3.68
C ALA A 500 -21.76 17.26 5.16
N TYR A 501 -20.60 17.14 5.82
CA TYR A 501 -20.51 16.95 7.25
C TYR A 501 -20.76 18.29 7.95
N GLN A 502 -21.82 18.36 8.76
CA GLN A 502 -22.10 19.55 9.56
C GLN A 502 -21.30 19.47 10.87
N SER A 503 -20.14 20.12 10.91
CA SER A 503 -19.29 20.14 12.11
C SER A 503 -19.80 21.07 13.20
N LEU A 504 -20.54 22.13 12.84
CA LEU A 504 -20.84 23.23 13.75
C LEU A 504 -22.19 23.03 14.46
N LEU A 505 -22.15 22.97 15.79
CA LEU A 505 -23.30 22.75 16.66
C LEU A 505 -23.43 23.91 17.65
N ALA A 506 -24.63 24.48 17.80
CA ALA A 506 -24.89 25.48 18.84
C ALA A 506 -24.99 24.77 20.21
N ILE A 507 -24.12 25.14 21.14
CA ILE A 507 -24.22 24.74 22.55
C ILE A 507 -25.14 25.73 23.26
N GLN A 508 -24.94 27.02 22.97
CA GLN A 508 -25.73 28.11 23.51
C GLN A 508 -25.84 29.23 22.48
N SER A 509 -27.06 29.70 22.18
CA SER A 509 -27.27 30.73 21.15
C SER A 509 -26.81 32.13 21.57
N GLY A 510 -26.78 32.42 22.88
CA GLY A 510 -26.42 33.74 23.42
C GLY A 510 -27.41 34.85 23.09
N ARG A 511 -26.97 36.09 23.33
CA ARG A 511 -27.64 37.35 22.93
C ARG A 511 -26.70 38.21 22.09
N ASP A 512 -27.27 39.14 21.33
CA ASP A 512 -26.50 40.14 20.57
C ASP A 512 -25.70 41.03 21.54
N GLY A 513 -24.37 41.04 21.40
CA GLY A 513 -23.47 41.88 22.22
C GLY A 513 -22.10 41.27 22.54
N HIS A 514 -21.97 39.94 22.48
CA HIS A 514 -20.70 39.24 22.66
C HIS A 514 -20.21 38.63 21.35
N ALA A 515 -18.89 38.64 21.14
CA ALA A 515 -18.28 37.88 20.05
C ALA A 515 -18.46 36.36 20.32
N PRO A 516 -18.85 35.56 19.32
CA PRO A 516 -19.11 34.13 19.52
C PRO A 516 -17.84 33.35 19.90
N LEU A 517 -18.02 32.35 20.75
CA LEU A 517 -17.00 31.40 21.17
C LEU A 517 -17.12 30.10 20.35
N PHE A 518 -16.06 29.72 19.65
CA PHE A 518 -15.99 28.45 18.93
C PHE A 518 -15.05 27.47 19.65
N CYS A 519 -15.59 26.35 20.09
CA CYS A 519 -14.91 25.35 20.91
C CYS A 519 -14.59 24.09 20.09
N VAL A 520 -13.34 23.63 20.15
CA VAL A 520 -12.88 22.40 19.51
C VAL A 520 -12.54 21.36 20.59
N PRO A 521 -13.20 20.18 20.61
CA PRO A 521 -13.01 19.18 21.65
C PRO A 521 -11.69 18.42 21.50
N GLY A 522 -11.30 17.74 22.58
CA GLY A 522 -10.13 16.87 22.63
C GLY A 522 -10.28 15.57 21.84
N ALA A 523 -9.21 14.78 21.82
CA ALA A 523 -9.19 13.49 21.15
C ALA A 523 -10.24 12.54 21.75
N GLY A 524 -11.13 12.00 20.91
CA GLY A 524 -12.16 11.05 21.34
C GLY A 524 -13.33 11.66 22.11
N ASP A 525 -13.36 12.99 22.25
CA ASP A 525 -14.41 13.72 22.95
C ASP A 525 -15.43 14.34 21.97
N SER A 526 -16.48 14.95 22.50
CA SER A 526 -17.53 15.60 21.72
C SER A 526 -17.78 17.03 22.17
N VAL A 527 -18.56 17.80 21.40
CA VAL A 527 -18.90 19.19 21.76
C VAL A 527 -19.55 19.33 23.14
N THR A 528 -20.10 18.23 23.68
CA THR A 528 -20.75 18.22 24.99
C THR A 528 -19.79 18.52 26.15
N SER A 529 -18.47 18.35 25.98
CA SER A 529 -17.52 18.68 27.04
C SER A 529 -17.45 20.16 27.36
N PHE A 530 -17.90 21.04 26.46
CA PHE A 530 -17.97 22.48 26.70
C PHE A 530 -19.30 22.94 27.31
N ILE A 531 -20.23 22.04 27.65
CA ILE A 531 -21.50 22.42 28.31
C ILE A 531 -21.22 23.10 29.65
N GLY A 532 -20.31 22.55 30.47
CA GLY A 532 -19.93 23.16 31.75
C GLY A 532 -19.33 24.55 31.60
N LEU A 533 -18.59 24.80 30.51
CA LEU A 533 -18.05 26.12 30.19
C LEU A 533 -19.17 27.10 29.81
N ALA A 534 -20.16 26.64 29.04
CA ALA A 534 -21.31 27.45 28.67
C ALA A 534 -22.15 27.85 29.90
N GLU A 535 -22.38 26.90 30.81
CA GLU A 535 -23.05 27.17 32.09
C GLU A 535 -22.28 28.18 32.94
N ALA A 536 -20.96 28.06 33.02
CA ALA A 536 -20.11 28.94 33.82
C ALA A 536 -19.99 30.36 33.28
N LEU A 537 -19.99 30.54 31.95
CA LEU A 537 -19.97 31.86 31.30
C LEU A 537 -21.33 32.58 31.32
N GLY A 538 -22.41 31.85 31.62
CA GLY A 538 -23.77 32.37 31.67
C GLY A 538 -24.43 32.44 30.28
N PRO A 539 -25.76 32.70 30.25
CA PRO A 539 -26.61 32.46 29.08
C PRO A 539 -26.44 33.46 27.92
N ASP A 540 -25.76 34.58 28.15
CA ASP A 540 -25.68 35.68 27.19
C ASP A 540 -24.62 35.48 26.11
N TRP A 541 -23.66 34.57 26.31
CA TRP A 541 -22.59 34.30 25.34
C TRP A 541 -23.04 33.33 24.23
N PRO A 542 -22.84 33.65 22.94
CA PRO A 542 -23.00 32.68 21.86
C PRO A 542 -21.84 31.69 21.88
N ILE A 543 -22.13 30.39 22.03
CA ILE A 543 -21.13 29.32 22.14
C ILE A 543 -21.47 28.18 21.18
N TYR A 544 -20.52 27.85 20.33
CA TYR A 544 -20.64 26.82 19.31
C TYR A 544 -19.53 25.79 19.46
N GLY A 545 -19.89 24.52 19.35
CA GLY A 545 -18.94 23.42 19.31
C GLY A 545 -18.65 22.97 17.88
N LEU A 546 -17.40 22.59 17.61
CA LEU A 546 -16.93 22.02 16.35
C LEU A 546 -16.74 20.52 16.52
N GLN A 547 -17.77 19.76 16.16
CA GLN A 547 -17.80 18.32 16.24
C GLN A 547 -16.71 17.70 15.32
N PRO A 548 -15.95 16.70 15.80
CA PRO A 548 -15.03 15.95 14.96
C PRO A 548 -15.75 15.07 13.93
N ARG A 549 -15.24 15.11 12.70
CA ARG A 549 -15.70 14.25 11.59
C ARG A 549 -15.36 12.79 11.87
N GLY A 550 -16.26 11.88 11.48
CA GLY A 550 -16.08 10.43 11.57
C GLY A 550 -16.84 9.74 12.70
N LEU A 551 -17.43 10.52 13.62
CA LEU A 551 -18.37 9.99 14.63
C LEU A 551 -19.65 9.41 14.01
N ASP A 552 -19.96 9.77 12.78
CA ASP A 552 -21.08 9.21 12.00
C ASP A 552 -20.83 7.77 11.51
N GLY A 553 -19.62 7.23 11.71
CA GLY A 553 -19.19 5.91 11.25
C GLY A 553 -19.07 5.79 9.73
N ARG A 554 -19.15 6.91 8.99
CA ARG A 554 -19.14 6.91 7.51
C ARG A 554 -18.01 7.76 6.96
N SER A 555 -17.85 8.97 7.48
CA SER A 555 -16.89 9.95 6.98
C SER A 555 -15.49 9.64 7.51
N ALA A 556 -14.45 9.71 6.69
CA ALA A 556 -13.07 9.61 7.19
C ALA A 556 -12.79 10.74 8.19
N PRO A 557 -12.30 10.47 9.41
CA PRO A 557 -11.85 11.52 10.30
C PRO A 557 -10.79 12.37 9.62
N HIS A 558 -10.63 13.61 10.09
CA HIS A 558 -9.52 14.42 9.61
C HIS A 558 -8.20 13.76 10.01
N SER A 559 -7.33 13.52 9.03
CA SER A 559 -6.02 12.90 9.19
C SER A 559 -4.89 13.93 9.37
N ARG A 560 -5.23 15.23 9.29
CA ARG A 560 -4.34 16.36 9.56
C ARG A 560 -5.07 17.46 10.32
N VAL A 561 -4.33 18.14 11.20
CA VAL A 561 -4.82 19.32 11.92
C VAL A 561 -5.20 20.44 10.96
N GLU A 562 -4.40 20.66 9.90
CA GLU A 562 -4.65 21.74 8.93
C GLU A 562 -5.93 21.51 8.12
N ALA A 563 -6.25 20.24 7.83
CA ALA A 563 -7.49 19.85 7.16
C ALA A 563 -8.71 20.07 8.07
N ALA A 564 -8.64 19.61 9.33
CA ALA A 564 -9.67 19.87 10.33
C ALA A 564 -9.93 21.38 10.51
N ALA A 565 -8.86 22.16 10.66
CA ALA A 565 -8.95 23.61 10.82
C ALA A 565 -9.56 24.29 9.58
N GLN A 566 -9.20 23.85 8.37
CA GLN A 566 -9.78 24.39 7.13
C GLN A 566 -11.29 24.15 7.08
N SER A 567 -11.72 22.92 7.37
CA SER A 567 -13.13 22.52 7.41
C SER A 567 -13.91 23.32 8.46
N HIS A 568 -13.37 23.47 9.66
CA HIS A 568 -13.98 24.27 10.72
C HIS A 568 -14.08 25.76 10.40
N VAL A 569 -13.04 26.36 9.82
CA VAL A 569 -13.10 27.77 9.39
C VAL A 569 -14.18 27.97 8.32
N GLN A 570 -14.32 27.06 7.35
CA GLN A 570 -15.39 27.13 6.35
C GLN A 570 -16.78 27.03 6.98
N ALA A 571 -16.96 26.15 7.98
CA ALA A 571 -18.23 26.04 8.70
C ALA A 571 -18.56 27.32 9.49
N ILE A 572 -17.56 27.94 10.12
CA ILE A 572 -17.72 29.23 10.80
C ILE A 572 -18.10 30.32 9.79
N GLU A 573 -17.40 30.45 8.67
CA GLU A 573 -17.66 31.50 7.68
C GLU A 573 -19.04 31.35 7.02
N ALA A 574 -19.54 30.12 6.87
CA ALA A 574 -20.89 29.88 6.36
C ALA A 574 -22.00 30.34 7.33
N MET A 575 -21.78 30.22 8.65
CA MET A 575 -22.77 30.59 9.68
C MET A 575 -22.60 32.03 10.17
N TYR A 576 -21.35 32.45 10.37
CA TYR A 576 -20.93 33.74 10.90
C TYR A 576 -19.85 34.33 9.96
N PRO A 577 -20.23 35.00 8.85
CA PRO A 577 -19.29 35.40 7.79
C PRO A 577 -18.38 36.56 8.17
N HIS A 578 -18.81 37.44 9.07
CA HIS A 578 -18.09 38.65 9.45
C HIS A 578 -18.07 38.85 10.96
N GLY A 579 -17.17 39.70 11.44
CA GLY A 579 -17.05 40.04 12.85
C GLY A 579 -15.98 39.24 13.61
N PRO A 580 -15.62 39.71 14.82
CA PRO A 580 -14.64 39.10 15.69
C PRO A 580 -15.16 37.79 16.29
N LEU A 581 -14.24 36.91 16.70
CA LEU A 581 -14.59 35.65 17.38
C LEU A 581 -13.54 35.21 18.38
N HIS A 582 -13.92 34.31 19.28
CA HIS A 582 -13.02 33.63 20.20
C HIS A 582 -12.85 32.16 19.80
N LEU A 583 -11.66 31.61 20.00
CA LEU A 583 -11.34 30.21 19.76
C LEU A 583 -10.90 29.54 21.06
N VAL A 584 -11.48 28.38 21.37
CA VAL A 584 -11.09 27.53 22.49
C VAL A 584 -10.82 26.14 21.94
N GLY A 585 -9.69 25.55 22.31
CA GLY A 585 -9.39 24.16 21.98
C GLY A 585 -8.90 23.42 23.21
N HIS A 586 -9.49 22.25 23.49
CA HIS A 586 -9.06 21.38 24.60
C HIS A 586 -8.21 20.23 24.06
N SER A 587 -7.09 19.91 24.71
CA SER A 587 -6.22 18.78 24.35
C SER A 587 -5.79 18.88 22.87
N PHE A 588 -6.01 17.83 22.08
CA PHE A 588 -5.85 17.81 20.62
C PHE A 588 -6.60 18.94 19.90
N GLY A 589 -7.77 19.35 20.41
CA GLY A 589 -8.54 20.47 19.89
C GLY A 589 -7.78 21.81 19.95
N GLY A 590 -6.81 21.95 20.87
CA GLY A 590 -5.90 23.11 20.91
C GLY A 590 -5.06 23.26 19.65
N TRP A 591 -4.57 22.15 19.07
CA TRP A 591 -3.85 22.19 17.79
C TRP A 591 -4.73 22.68 16.65
N ALA A 592 -5.96 22.19 16.58
CA ALA A 592 -6.93 22.62 15.57
C ALA A 592 -7.31 24.10 15.76
N ALA A 593 -7.57 24.53 16.99
CA ALA A 593 -7.87 25.93 17.31
C ALA A 593 -6.72 26.87 16.93
N HIS A 594 -5.46 26.49 17.19
CA HIS A 594 -4.29 27.25 16.74
C HIS A 594 -4.23 27.34 15.21
N ALA A 595 -4.37 26.22 14.50
CA ALA A 595 -4.38 26.22 13.03
C ALA A 595 -5.55 27.03 12.44
N MET A 596 -6.71 27.05 13.10
CA MET A 596 -7.83 27.92 12.74
C MET A 596 -7.47 29.39 12.94
N ALA A 597 -6.84 29.75 14.06
CA ALA A 597 -6.43 31.11 14.37
C ALA A 597 -5.46 31.67 13.31
N VAL A 598 -4.45 30.88 12.93
CA VAL A 598 -3.51 31.20 11.83
C VAL A 598 -4.27 31.49 10.53
N LYS A 599 -5.20 30.60 10.15
CA LYS A 599 -5.98 30.74 8.91
C LYS A 599 -6.89 31.97 8.91
N LEU A 600 -7.54 32.24 10.03
CA LEU A 600 -8.45 33.38 10.18
C LEU A 600 -7.67 34.70 10.16
N GLN A 601 -6.54 34.78 10.89
CA GLN A 601 -5.65 35.93 10.86
C GLN A 601 -5.13 36.22 9.45
N ALA A 602 -4.71 35.18 8.71
CA ALA A 602 -4.27 35.32 7.32
C ALA A 602 -5.35 35.86 6.37
N ARG A 603 -6.63 35.70 6.73
CA ARG A 603 -7.79 36.26 6.00
C ARG A 603 -8.22 37.64 6.53
N GLY A 604 -7.46 38.23 7.45
CA GLY A 604 -7.79 39.51 8.09
C GLY A 604 -8.97 39.43 9.06
N ARG A 605 -9.34 38.23 9.51
CA ARG A 605 -10.40 38.05 10.50
C ARG A 605 -9.83 38.15 11.91
N GLU A 606 -10.45 38.99 12.73
CA GLU A 606 -10.05 39.19 14.11
C GLU A 606 -10.38 37.96 14.98
N VAL A 607 -9.35 37.42 15.62
CA VAL A 607 -9.45 36.42 16.68
C VAL A 607 -9.18 37.14 18.00
N VAL A 608 -10.23 37.43 18.76
CA VAL A 608 -10.17 38.23 20.00
C VAL A 608 -9.33 37.51 21.07
N SER A 609 -9.50 36.20 21.16
CA SER A 609 -8.65 35.35 21.99
C SER A 609 -8.57 33.93 21.44
N LEU A 610 -7.39 33.36 21.48
CA LEU A 610 -7.14 31.93 21.38
C LEU A 610 -6.87 31.35 22.77
N THR A 611 -7.60 30.32 23.19
CA THR A 611 -7.38 29.64 24.47
C THR A 611 -7.11 28.16 24.23
N LEU A 612 -5.91 27.72 24.63
CA LEU A 612 -5.43 26.35 24.53
C LEU A 612 -5.58 25.72 25.92
N ILE A 613 -6.45 24.72 26.05
CA ILE A 613 -6.73 24.05 27.33
C ILE A 613 -6.00 22.73 27.37
N ASP A 614 -4.99 22.63 28.23
CA ASP A 614 -4.22 21.42 28.46
C ASP A 614 -3.78 20.72 27.16
N SER A 615 -3.23 21.53 26.25
CA SER A 615 -2.81 21.11 24.93
C SER A 615 -1.31 20.94 24.92
N GLU A 616 -0.82 19.75 24.56
CA GLU A 616 0.61 19.49 24.36
C GLU A 616 1.19 20.45 23.30
N ALA A 617 2.45 20.83 23.44
CA ALA A 617 3.13 21.61 22.41
C ALA A 617 3.22 20.80 21.09
N PRO A 618 2.95 21.42 19.93
CA PRO A 618 3.10 20.76 18.63
C PRO A 618 4.56 20.32 18.37
N GLY A 619 4.75 19.13 17.83
CA GLY A 619 6.08 18.56 17.59
C GLY A 619 6.05 17.05 17.29
N GLY A 620 7.22 16.43 17.24
CA GLY A 620 7.35 14.97 17.11
C GLY A 620 8.78 14.49 16.85
N ASP A 621 8.96 13.18 16.84
CA ASP A 621 10.23 12.43 16.67
C ASP A 621 10.78 12.39 15.22
N GLY A 622 10.24 13.21 14.32
CA GLY A 622 10.55 13.20 12.89
C GLY A 622 9.54 12.42 12.03
N LEU A 623 8.77 11.47 12.58
CA LEU A 623 7.77 10.70 11.83
C LEU A 623 6.55 11.55 11.42
N ARG A 624 5.86 11.16 10.35
CA ARG A 624 4.66 11.88 9.84
C ARG A 624 3.35 11.43 10.52
N SER A 625 3.41 10.36 11.31
CA SER A 625 2.32 9.82 12.13
C SER A 625 2.92 9.12 13.34
N LYS A 626 2.26 9.17 14.50
CA LYS A 626 2.66 8.40 15.69
C LYS A 626 2.35 6.90 15.48
N PRO A 627 3.23 5.96 15.89
CA PRO A 627 3.14 4.55 15.53
C PRO A 627 2.19 3.73 16.44
N TYR A 628 0.98 4.23 16.69
CA TYR A 628 -0.02 3.51 17.49
C TYR A 628 -0.70 2.40 16.67
N THR A 629 -0.59 1.15 17.12
CA THR A 629 -1.39 0.01 16.63
C THR A 629 -2.87 0.19 16.99
N ALA A 630 -3.79 -0.55 16.34
CA ALA A 630 -5.21 -0.51 16.71
C ALA A 630 -5.46 -0.90 18.18
N THR A 631 -4.71 -1.88 18.69
CA THR A 631 -4.74 -2.27 20.11
C THR A 631 -4.23 -1.18 21.03
N ALA A 632 -3.08 -0.56 20.71
CA ALA A 632 -2.53 0.51 21.53
C ALA A 632 -3.44 1.75 21.57
N VAL A 633 -4.18 2.01 20.49
CA VAL A 633 -5.23 3.04 20.47
C VAL A 633 -6.32 2.71 21.50
N LEU A 634 -6.81 1.48 21.53
CA LEU A 634 -7.87 1.08 22.46
C LEU A 634 -7.38 1.08 23.91
N GLU A 635 -6.14 0.68 24.17
CA GLU A 635 -5.51 0.75 25.50
C GLU A 635 -5.42 2.21 25.98
N ARG A 636 -4.98 3.12 25.12
CA ARG A 636 -4.98 4.57 25.41
C ARG A 636 -6.38 5.12 25.66
N LEU A 637 -7.39 4.63 24.94
CA LEU A 637 -8.78 5.01 25.17
C LEU A 637 -9.29 4.48 26.51
N ILE A 638 -8.95 3.24 26.87
CA ILE A 638 -9.27 2.65 28.18
C ILE A 638 -8.67 3.48 29.30
N GLU A 639 -7.39 3.86 29.20
CA GLU A 639 -6.72 4.73 30.17
C GLU A 639 -7.45 6.08 30.33
N ALA A 640 -7.78 6.74 29.23
CA ALA A 640 -8.50 8.01 29.23
C ALA A 640 -9.91 7.88 29.86
N LEU A 641 -10.64 6.80 29.55
CA LEU A 641 -11.96 6.55 30.12
C LEU A 641 -11.90 6.26 31.62
N GLN A 642 -10.90 5.52 32.08
CA GLN A 642 -10.70 5.23 33.52
C GLN A 642 -10.39 6.50 34.30
N LEU A 643 -9.51 7.36 33.78
CA LEU A 643 -9.18 8.64 34.38
C LEU A 643 -10.40 9.57 34.42
N SER A 644 -11.14 9.69 33.32
CA SER A 644 -12.34 10.53 33.24
C SER A 644 -13.47 10.06 34.16
N ALA A 645 -13.63 8.74 34.34
CA ALA A 645 -14.64 8.14 35.22
C ALA A 645 -14.21 8.05 36.68
N GLY A 646 -12.91 8.20 36.98
CA GLY A 646 -12.33 7.94 38.30
C GLY A 646 -12.52 6.49 38.78
N ARG A 647 -12.65 5.54 37.86
CA ARG A 647 -12.93 4.12 38.14
C ARG A 647 -12.20 3.21 37.16
N SER A 648 -11.75 2.05 37.64
CA SER A 648 -11.19 1.01 36.77
C SER A 648 -12.28 0.39 35.89
N LEU A 649 -11.93 0.06 34.64
CA LEU A 649 -12.78 -0.69 33.72
C LEU A 649 -12.69 -2.20 33.93
N GLU A 650 -11.76 -2.67 34.78
CA GLU A 650 -11.55 -4.10 35.11
C GLU A 650 -11.34 -4.98 33.86
N ILE A 651 -10.63 -4.46 32.87
CA ILE A 651 -10.21 -5.19 31.67
C ILE A 651 -8.83 -5.78 31.94
N ASP A 652 -8.66 -7.09 31.73
CA ASP A 652 -7.36 -7.75 31.79
C ASP A 652 -6.50 -7.31 30.58
N PRO A 653 -5.34 -6.65 30.79
CA PRO A 653 -4.56 -6.10 29.69
C PRO A 653 -4.01 -7.17 28.73
N GLN A 654 -3.61 -8.32 29.24
CA GLN A 654 -3.00 -9.38 28.42
C GLN A 654 -4.06 -10.06 27.55
N VAL A 655 -5.19 -10.44 28.16
CA VAL A 655 -6.32 -11.02 27.42
C VAL A 655 -6.84 -10.03 26.37
N PHE A 656 -6.89 -8.74 26.72
CA PHE A 656 -7.29 -7.70 25.79
C PHE A 656 -6.34 -7.60 24.61
N ALA A 657 -5.03 -7.47 24.84
CA ALA A 657 -4.03 -7.31 23.79
C ALA A 657 -3.99 -8.49 22.80
N ASP A 658 -4.12 -9.72 23.32
CA ASP A 658 -4.09 -10.95 22.53
C ASP A 658 -5.38 -11.22 21.74
N SER A 659 -6.48 -10.54 22.08
CA SER A 659 -7.78 -10.68 21.40
C SER A 659 -7.79 -10.02 20.02
N ASP A 660 -8.65 -10.52 19.11
CA ASP A 660 -8.95 -9.85 17.84
C ASP A 660 -9.73 -8.53 18.07
N GLY A 661 -9.75 -7.66 17.06
CA GLY A 661 -10.33 -6.32 17.17
C GLY A 661 -11.83 -6.29 17.49
N ASP A 662 -12.61 -7.27 17.00
CA ASP A 662 -14.04 -7.35 17.30
C ASP A 662 -14.25 -7.75 18.77
N THR A 663 -13.48 -8.71 19.26
CA THR A 663 -13.47 -9.11 20.67
C THR A 663 -13.04 -7.95 21.57
N GLN A 664 -11.99 -7.20 21.20
CA GLN A 664 -11.55 -6.01 21.92
C GLN A 664 -12.67 -4.96 22.06
N LEU A 665 -13.39 -4.66 20.98
CA LEU A 665 -14.52 -3.72 21.02
C LEU A 665 -15.67 -4.21 21.91
N HIS A 666 -15.98 -5.50 21.90
CA HIS A 666 -16.99 -6.08 22.79
C HIS A 666 -16.58 -6.01 24.27
N LEU A 667 -15.33 -6.33 24.60
CA LEU A 667 -14.81 -6.22 25.96
C LEU A 667 -14.88 -4.78 26.48
N LEU A 668 -14.47 -3.81 25.66
CA LEU A 668 -14.56 -2.40 25.98
C LEU A 668 -16.02 -1.96 26.21
N GLN A 669 -16.93 -2.34 25.32
CA GLN A 669 -18.36 -2.02 25.45
C GLN A 669 -18.94 -2.58 26.76
N GLN A 670 -18.65 -3.84 27.08
CA GLN A 670 -19.15 -4.48 28.29
C GLN A 670 -18.61 -3.81 29.56
N ALA A 671 -17.33 -3.44 29.55
CA ALA A 671 -16.72 -2.70 30.66
C ALA A 671 -17.36 -1.33 30.85
N MET A 672 -17.54 -0.57 29.77
CA MET A 672 -18.19 0.75 29.81
C MET A 672 -19.65 0.67 30.30
N VAL A 673 -20.40 -0.37 29.92
CA VAL A 673 -21.75 -0.62 30.46
C VAL A 673 -21.71 -0.92 31.95
N ARG A 674 -20.75 -1.76 32.40
CA ARG A 674 -20.61 -2.15 33.81
C ARG A 674 -20.37 -0.94 34.72
N VAL A 675 -19.53 0.01 34.28
CA VAL A 675 -19.22 1.22 35.05
C VAL A 675 -20.23 2.36 34.86
N GLY A 676 -21.24 2.18 34.00
CA GLY A 676 -22.31 3.14 33.75
C GLY A 676 -21.95 4.26 32.77
N LEU A 677 -20.86 4.12 32.00
CA LEU A 677 -20.48 5.06 30.93
C LEU A 677 -21.36 4.89 29.67
N LEU A 678 -21.95 3.70 29.48
CA LEU A 678 -22.84 3.41 28.35
C LEU A 678 -24.12 2.72 28.80
N PRO A 679 -25.26 2.94 28.11
CA PRO A 679 -26.46 2.18 28.35
C PRO A 679 -26.32 0.73 27.84
N PRO A 680 -26.91 -0.28 28.51
CA PRO A 680 -26.76 -1.70 28.13
C PRO A 680 -27.25 -2.07 26.73
N ARG A 681 -28.11 -1.23 26.13
CA ARG A 681 -28.71 -1.47 24.80
C ARG A 681 -27.79 -1.05 23.65
N LEU A 682 -26.70 -0.35 23.94
CA LEU A 682 -25.80 0.14 22.91
C LEU A 682 -24.90 -1.01 22.42
N ALA A 683 -24.95 -1.31 21.12
CA ALA A 683 -24.09 -2.33 20.52
C ALA A 683 -22.62 -1.87 20.47
N ALA A 684 -21.67 -2.81 20.45
CA ALA A 684 -20.24 -2.51 20.39
C ALA A 684 -19.87 -1.70 19.13
N GLN A 685 -20.57 -1.91 18.02
CA GLN A 685 -20.36 -1.16 16.77
C GLN A 685 -20.64 0.34 16.92
N ALA A 686 -21.43 0.76 17.91
CA ALA A 686 -21.64 2.18 18.17
C ALA A 686 -20.37 2.89 18.67
N LEU A 687 -19.36 2.14 19.13
CA LEU A 687 -18.07 2.68 19.56
C LEU A 687 -17.12 2.95 18.39
N GLN A 688 -17.40 2.42 17.20
CA GLN A 688 -16.50 2.55 16.05
C GLN A 688 -16.21 4.02 15.71
N GLY A 689 -17.23 4.88 15.69
CA GLY A 689 -17.02 6.31 15.46
C GLY A 689 -16.08 6.96 16.49
N ILE A 690 -16.28 6.66 17.78
CA ILE A 690 -15.45 7.18 18.87
C ILE A 690 -14.01 6.68 18.73
N VAL A 691 -13.82 5.36 18.61
CA VAL A 691 -12.51 4.72 18.48
C VAL A 691 -11.78 5.26 17.26
N ARG A 692 -12.45 5.37 16.12
CA ARG A 692 -11.85 5.83 14.87
C ARG A 692 -11.41 7.30 14.93
N THR A 693 -12.23 8.18 15.51
CA THR A 693 -11.85 9.58 15.70
C THR A 693 -10.72 9.75 16.71
N PHE A 694 -10.76 9.01 17.81
CA PHE A 694 -9.67 8.96 18.79
C PHE A 694 -8.36 8.46 18.17
N ALA A 695 -8.40 7.35 17.43
CA ALA A 695 -7.27 6.78 16.70
C ALA A 695 -6.61 7.80 15.79
N SER A 696 -7.42 8.49 14.96
CA SER A 696 -6.93 9.51 14.04
C SER A 696 -6.24 10.66 14.80
N ALA A 697 -6.86 11.14 15.88
CA ALA A 697 -6.33 12.23 16.68
C ALA A 697 -4.97 11.87 17.33
N ILE A 698 -4.87 10.72 18.00
CA ILE A 698 -3.63 10.34 18.69
C ILE A 698 -2.50 9.92 17.75
N ARG A 699 -2.81 9.58 16.49
CA ARG A 699 -1.81 9.30 15.45
C ARG A 699 -1.35 10.56 14.73
N THR A 700 -2.19 11.60 14.71
CA THR A 700 -1.89 12.85 14.02
C THR A 700 -0.72 13.58 14.67
N VAL A 701 0.11 14.19 13.84
CA VAL A 701 1.23 15.06 14.24
C VAL A 701 0.95 16.46 13.72
N TYR A 702 1.24 17.48 14.53
CA TYR A 702 1.10 18.89 14.13
C TYR A 702 2.46 19.59 14.12
N ARG A 703 2.79 20.25 13.00
CA ARG A 703 4.07 20.98 12.80
C ARG A 703 3.83 22.36 12.19
N PRO A 704 3.31 23.32 12.97
CA PRO A 704 3.13 24.68 12.50
C PRO A 704 4.47 25.39 12.29
N GLU A 705 4.46 26.40 11.42
CA GLU A 705 5.57 27.35 11.30
C GLU A 705 5.58 28.30 12.52
N PRO A 706 6.75 28.57 13.13
CA PRO A 706 6.86 29.54 14.22
C PRO A 706 6.41 30.94 13.78
N GLY A 707 5.69 31.65 14.67
CA GLY A 707 5.20 33.01 14.38
C GLY A 707 4.00 33.07 13.42
N GLY A 708 3.36 31.93 13.11
CA GLY A 708 2.18 31.89 12.24
C GLY A 708 0.94 32.61 12.78
N TYR A 709 0.87 32.85 14.10
CA TYR A 709 -0.19 33.60 14.76
C TYR A 709 0.39 34.63 15.73
N SER A 710 -0.13 35.85 15.70
CA SER A 710 0.36 36.98 16.49
C SER A 710 -0.72 37.64 17.35
N GLY A 711 -1.95 37.13 17.29
CA GLY A 711 -3.04 37.60 18.14
C GLY A 711 -2.90 37.12 19.58
N ARG A 712 -3.83 37.56 20.43
CA ARG A 712 -3.86 37.18 21.84
C ARG A 712 -4.07 35.68 22.00
N ALA A 713 -3.21 35.02 22.77
CA ALA A 713 -3.32 33.61 23.08
C ALA A 713 -3.03 33.33 24.56
N SER A 714 -3.73 32.34 25.10
CA SER A 714 -3.49 31.83 26.45
C SER A 714 -3.40 30.31 26.47
N LEU A 715 -2.53 29.78 27.33
CA LEU A 715 -2.40 28.35 27.62
C LEU A 715 -2.82 28.08 29.06
N VAL A 716 -3.78 27.18 29.22
CA VAL A 716 -4.26 26.66 30.50
C VAL A 716 -3.50 25.38 30.80
N LEU A 717 -2.80 25.36 31.92
CA LEU A 717 -2.03 24.24 32.44
C LEU A 717 -2.76 23.67 33.66
N VAL A 718 -2.88 22.35 33.73
CA VAL A 718 -3.50 21.62 34.84
C VAL A 718 -2.60 20.45 35.24
N ASP A 719 -2.84 19.87 36.42
CA ASP A 719 -2.02 18.79 36.92
C ASP A 719 -2.47 17.43 36.35
N ASP A 720 -1.52 16.58 35.97
CA ASP A 720 -1.74 15.15 35.76
C ASP A 720 -1.73 14.44 37.13
N PRO A 721 -2.84 13.81 37.54
CA PRO A 721 -2.93 13.09 38.81
C PRO A 721 -2.04 11.84 38.89
N GLN A 722 -1.47 11.38 37.77
CA GLN A 722 -0.55 10.24 37.73
C GLN A 722 0.90 10.64 38.01
N LEU A 723 1.23 11.93 37.94
CA LEU A 723 2.56 12.45 38.15
C LEU A 723 2.72 13.05 39.55
N ASP A 724 3.96 13.07 40.03
CA ASP A 724 4.28 13.82 41.24
C ASP A 724 4.36 15.33 40.94
N ALA A 725 4.58 16.14 41.99
CA ALA A 725 4.59 17.60 41.85
C ALA A 725 5.77 18.11 41.01
N LEU A 726 6.92 17.43 41.03
CA LEU A 726 8.09 17.83 40.25
C LEU A 726 7.89 17.47 38.78
N ASP A 727 7.39 16.27 38.51
CA ASP A 727 7.12 15.80 37.16
C ASP A 727 6.04 16.66 36.48
N ASN A 728 4.97 17.03 37.22
CA ASN A 728 3.98 18.01 36.75
C ASN A 728 4.62 19.35 36.37
N GLN A 729 5.50 19.90 37.23
CA GLN A 729 6.17 21.16 36.94
C GLN A 729 7.06 21.07 35.68
N LEU A 730 7.77 19.96 35.51
CA LEU A 730 8.64 19.73 34.35
C LEU A 730 7.84 19.59 33.05
N GLU A 731 6.75 18.83 33.08
CA GLU A 731 5.87 18.65 31.91
C GLU A 731 5.20 19.98 31.51
N GLN A 732 4.63 20.69 32.48
CA GLN A 732 4.00 21.99 32.25
C GLN A 732 5.00 23.01 31.71
N ALA A 733 6.24 23.04 32.24
CA ALA A 733 7.29 23.92 31.74
C ALA A 733 7.73 23.56 30.31
N SER A 734 7.80 22.26 29.99
CA SER A 734 8.09 21.76 28.64
C SER A 734 7.01 22.18 27.65
N SER A 735 5.73 21.95 27.99
CA SER A 735 4.58 22.34 27.17
C SER A 735 4.52 23.85 26.95
N ALA A 736 4.69 24.64 28.02
CA ALA A 736 4.73 26.10 27.94
C ALA A 736 5.86 26.60 27.04
N THR A 737 7.06 26.05 27.17
CA THR A 737 8.22 26.42 26.33
C THR A 737 7.95 26.13 24.86
N GLY A 738 7.40 24.95 24.56
CA GLY A 738 7.07 24.56 23.18
C GLY A 738 6.03 25.48 22.54
N TRP A 739 4.98 25.84 23.27
CA TRP A 739 3.98 26.79 22.77
C TRP A 739 4.51 28.23 22.68
N GLN A 740 5.34 28.68 23.61
CA GLN A 740 5.96 30.02 23.58
C GLN A 740 6.91 30.19 22.38
N HIS A 741 7.53 29.10 21.90
CA HIS A 741 8.31 29.14 20.67
C HIS A 741 7.45 29.47 19.45
N LEU A 742 6.20 28.99 19.42
CA LEU A 742 5.25 29.27 18.34
C LEU A 742 4.54 30.61 18.50
N ILE A 743 4.20 30.97 19.75
CA ILE A 743 3.45 32.16 20.13
C ILE A 743 4.20 32.89 21.25
N PRO A 744 5.11 33.82 20.93
CA PRO A 744 5.96 34.47 21.94
C PRO A 744 5.19 35.28 23.01
N GLN A 745 3.99 35.75 22.70
CA GLN A 745 3.13 36.53 23.63
C GLN A 745 2.11 35.68 24.39
N LEU A 746 2.37 34.37 24.52
CA LEU A 746 1.46 33.44 25.20
C LEU A 746 1.31 33.75 26.69
N THR A 747 0.07 33.96 27.13
CA THR A 747 -0.26 34.09 28.56
C THR A 747 -0.47 32.72 29.17
N LEU A 748 0.14 32.45 30.32
CA LEU A 748 -0.03 31.18 31.04
C LEU A 748 -1.03 31.34 32.17
N TRP A 749 -1.84 30.31 32.41
CA TRP A 749 -2.64 30.16 33.60
C TRP A 749 -2.58 28.73 34.12
N GLN A 750 -2.26 28.59 35.40
CA GLN A 750 -2.32 27.32 36.10
C GLN A 750 -3.67 27.24 36.81
N GLY A 751 -4.48 26.27 36.40
CA GLY A 751 -5.84 26.07 36.89
C GLY A 751 -5.96 24.88 37.84
N PRO A 752 -7.03 24.82 38.65
CA PRO A 752 -7.36 23.61 39.38
C PRO A 752 -7.85 22.50 38.44
N GLY A 753 -7.85 21.27 38.94
CA GLY A 753 -8.32 20.11 38.20
C GLY A 753 -7.23 19.41 37.40
N ASN A 754 -7.67 18.58 36.46
CA ASN A 754 -6.81 17.83 35.56
C ASN A 754 -7.38 17.84 34.13
N HIS A 755 -6.70 17.14 33.21
CA HIS A 755 -7.07 16.99 31.80
C HIS A 755 -8.57 16.75 31.56
N PHE A 756 -9.23 15.96 32.43
CA PHE A 756 -10.62 15.54 32.27
C PHE A 756 -11.62 16.29 33.16
N SER A 757 -11.15 17.04 34.17
CA SER A 757 -12.02 17.79 35.11
C SER A 757 -12.05 19.28 34.86
N VAL A 758 -11.06 19.86 34.16
CA VAL A 758 -10.93 21.31 33.94
C VAL A 758 -12.16 21.96 33.27
N LEU A 759 -12.90 21.21 32.44
CA LEU A 759 -14.14 21.66 31.80
C LEU A 759 -15.42 21.24 32.57
N LYS A 760 -15.27 20.64 33.77
CA LYS A 760 -16.37 20.19 34.63
C LYS A 760 -16.39 21.00 35.93
N ALA A 761 -17.55 21.01 36.59
CA ALA A 761 -17.66 21.64 37.90
C ALA A 761 -16.87 20.85 38.97
N PRO A 762 -16.19 21.53 39.92
CA PRO A 762 -16.17 22.99 40.10
C PRO A 762 -15.10 23.73 39.28
N ASP A 763 -14.10 23.03 38.73
CA ASP A 763 -12.89 23.62 38.13
C ASP A 763 -13.19 24.58 36.98
N VAL A 764 -14.21 24.28 36.17
CA VAL A 764 -14.64 25.09 35.03
C VAL A 764 -15.07 26.51 35.41
N TYR A 765 -15.57 26.73 36.63
CA TYR A 765 -15.93 28.07 37.10
C TYR A 765 -14.69 28.94 37.33
N SER A 766 -13.60 28.35 37.80
CA SER A 766 -12.31 29.03 37.95
C SER A 766 -11.73 29.40 36.58
N LEU A 767 -11.82 28.48 35.61
CA LEU A 767 -11.42 28.73 34.22
C LEU A 767 -12.24 29.85 33.59
N ALA A 768 -13.57 29.81 33.72
CA ALA A 768 -14.47 30.83 33.17
C ALA A 768 -14.24 32.21 33.79
N ALA A 769 -14.05 32.29 35.11
CA ALA A 769 -13.74 33.52 35.82
C ALA A 769 -12.42 34.14 35.33
N TRP A 770 -11.34 33.34 35.27
CA TRP A 770 -10.05 33.80 34.75
C TRP A 770 -10.14 34.27 33.30
N TRP A 771 -10.86 33.53 32.45
CA TRP A 771 -11.02 33.89 31.04
C TRP A 771 -11.77 35.22 30.89
N TYR A 772 -12.84 35.41 31.66
CA TYR A 772 -13.64 36.64 31.67
C TYR A 772 -12.82 37.85 32.15
N ASP A 773 -12.10 37.72 33.26
CA ASP A 773 -11.23 38.77 33.79
C ASP A 773 -10.11 39.12 32.80
N GLY A 774 -9.55 38.11 32.14
CA GLY A 774 -8.59 38.29 31.07
C GLY A 774 -9.13 39.16 29.94
N LEU A 775 -10.37 38.94 29.50
CA LEU A 775 -10.99 39.76 28.46
C LEU A 775 -11.23 41.21 28.90
N ALA A 776 -11.63 41.42 30.16
CA ALA A 776 -11.90 42.76 30.70
C ALA A 776 -10.67 43.68 30.73
N ILE A 777 -9.47 43.13 30.95
CA ILE A 777 -8.21 43.90 31.01
C ILE A 777 -7.82 44.45 29.62
N GLY A 778 -8.25 43.82 28.52
CA GLY A 778 -7.90 44.23 27.15
C GLY A 778 -8.74 45.39 26.58
N VAL A 779 -9.93 45.65 27.14
CA VAL A 779 -10.82 46.74 26.70
C VAL A 779 -10.39 48.10 27.30
N GLY A 780 -9.45 48.09 28.26
CA GLY A 780 -9.01 49.28 29.01
C GLY A 780 -7.79 50.04 28.47
N GLU A 781 -7.06 49.53 27.46
CA GLU A 781 -5.82 50.17 26.95
C GLU A 781 -5.95 50.84 25.57
N THR A 782 -7.17 51.22 25.18
CA THR A 782 -7.41 52.19 24.10
C THR A 782 -8.36 53.29 24.56
N GLN A 783 -7.87 54.17 25.45
CA GLN A 783 -8.39 55.52 25.61
C GLN A 783 -7.36 56.55 25.16
#